data_AF-M7W8P1-F1
#
_entry.id   AF-M7W8P1-F1
#
_cell.length_a   1.000
_cell.length_b   1.000
_cell.length_c   1.000
_cell.angle_alpha   90.00
_cell.angle_beta   90.00
_cell.angle_gamma   90.00
#
_symmetry.space_group_name_H-M   'P 1'
#
loop_
_entity.id
_entity.type
_entity.pdbx_description
1 polymer ?
#
loop_
_entity_poly.entity_id
_entity_poly.type
_entity_poly.pdbx_seq_one_letter_code
_entity_poly.pdbx_strand_id
1 'polypeptide(L)'
;MIRTTFILSLLILTTISKEIKDEDGIKLNATALEKRLEEEVIPRFKEHIVRINKRQPQIKQELNLKIKKLTKSLEKIKKRIEEIKVNMQKSINKMEIQDKKRKAAIQKYEKFKKEKAINQMKLAEEEMKQITDKCTKTENILKKMQSNQQRLVKTAERISSLLRIKRKALKKSDEIKNIRVKRNTDKINEITQLIKQYKSTHLLVKNIKDTLNAKKNSGIFDQEYSSLKRKFKQYQRKEITAINQLEDMLKAMTIRQEAKSKFKEKNILKRKKNSATSSVEKAEAKNSMKQINSELNGLKIRVRQNTLMLRALKRKINRATIAYNAKKRNIEGRISRQRMMDMKDERDKLRSTIKNLKKRYNKIERKVLLNEESPEKIADLKKRMTEIINEIKDTKDKYQNAQNGIHQYFEERRKKYEEKKKHIATRKTILEKRIVVLRRIMTLNEKKLSQENSRGKRQVLLRKIKVLSRRIRRVDRSIKSINRRLRNSIIRASKRSERKVILFSKKERLIKKKLARLVVRRKKYNSSEKLVKLIPQIDRLEKEYKTELKQVKTLLKKAEQEANSMEAEVKEINKIREEEAKIRERNLKKRIHVVQNKLQVLNGRKGGKVNDIKAMLKMKIERMKIRANKNHQIALEKKRKVGISRLNKVLRGGVKRIKKIVLLKRHINSLKERISQAQKVMRELGNIVSNGDMKEKIETKRDELKTSINLMTIKKQKEEFVLRKASSSLLRTAGVIRGISEATIQSHQVQHAKLIVLKDKLEKEINQTLINGEEDNEKKNQLYDTNNEIIKTADAINELQIQMGKFSDLVMKVTQGVDDGIKQKSQCEMCTNLARVALKKKKYDGFSTIVVMKSMDNLCRKSKYPTTCYRTLIELGSRVFEEGVTPITACSQINKC
;
A
#
# COMPACT_ATOMS: atom_id res chain seq x y z
N MET A 1 -20.24 8.66 -28.66
CA MET A 1 -19.40 7.43 -28.53
C MET A 1 -20.20 6.14 -28.48
N ILE A 2 -21.28 6.01 -27.70
CA ILE A 2 -22.10 4.78 -27.68
C ILE A 2 -22.86 4.57 -29.01
N ARG A 3 -23.35 5.64 -29.65
CA ARG A 3 -24.01 5.60 -30.96
C ARG A 3 -23.09 5.15 -32.10
N THR A 4 -21.85 5.64 -32.15
CA THR A 4 -20.90 5.29 -33.21
C THR A 4 -20.40 3.85 -33.11
N THR A 5 -20.24 3.29 -31.90
CA THR A 5 -19.93 1.86 -31.72
C THR A 5 -21.12 0.94 -32.03
N PHE A 6 -22.35 1.40 -31.83
CA PHE A 6 -23.56 0.64 -32.16
C PHE A 6 -23.82 0.62 -33.67
N ILE A 7 -23.60 1.75 -34.36
CA ILE A 7 -23.70 1.86 -35.82
C ILE A 7 -22.60 1.04 -36.50
N LEU A 8 -21.36 1.04 -35.99
CA LEU A 8 -20.28 0.19 -36.54
C LEU A 8 -20.54 -1.30 -36.32
N SER A 9 -21.15 -1.69 -35.20
CA SER A 9 -21.50 -3.09 -34.93
C SER A 9 -22.75 -3.55 -35.68
N LEU A 10 -23.70 -2.64 -35.96
CA LEU A 10 -24.80 -2.89 -36.90
C LEU A 10 -24.29 -3.02 -38.33
N LEU A 11 -23.38 -2.14 -38.77
CA LEU A 11 -22.77 -2.18 -40.10
C LEU A 11 -21.98 -3.47 -40.33
N ILE A 12 -21.20 -3.93 -39.33
CA ILE A 12 -20.50 -5.22 -39.37
C ILE A 12 -21.47 -6.41 -39.35
N LEU A 13 -22.60 -6.31 -38.63
CA LEU A 13 -23.65 -7.34 -38.66
C LEU A 13 -24.41 -7.36 -39.99
N THR A 14 -24.58 -6.21 -40.65
CA THR A 14 -25.23 -6.12 -41.98
C THR A 14 -24.29 -6.49 -43.12
N THR A 15 -22.97 -6.25 -43.03
CA THR A 15 -22.00 -6.69 -44.05
C THR A 15 -21.72 -8.18 -43.94
N ILE A 16 -21.60 -8.75 -42.74
CA ILE A 16 -21.54 -10.21 -42.56
C ILE A 16 -22.88 -10.88 -42.97
N SER A 17 -24.00 -10.14 -42.92
CA SER A 17 -25.30 -10.61 -43.43
C SER A 17 -25.52 -10.40 -44.93
N LYS A 18 -24.69 -9.60 -45.62
CA LYS A 18 -24.81 -9.34 -47.07
C LYS A 18 -23.87 -10.18 -47.93
N GLU A 19 -22.86 -10.83 -47.34
CA GLU A 19 -21.94 -11.74 -48.06
C GLU A 19 -22.28 -13.23 -47.93
N ILE A 20 -23.38 -13.58 -47.27
CA ILE A 20 -23.97 -14.92 -47.44
C ILE A 20 -24.97 -14.77 -48.57
N LYS A 21 -24.45 -14.79 -49.81
CA LYS A 21 -25.26 -15.00 -51.01
C LYS A 21 -26.07 -16.28 -50.81
N ASP A 22 -27.30 -16.24 -51.32
CA ASP A 22 -28.15 -17.41 -51.48
C ASP A 22 -27.39 -18.48 -52.27
N GLU A 23 -26.82 -19.46 -51.56
CA GLU A 23 -26.47 -20.75 -52.12
C GLU A 23 -27.56 -21.73 -51.68
N ASP A 24 -28.63 -21.77 -52.48
CA ASP A 24 -29.44 -22.98 -52.66
C ASP A 24 -28.49 -24.09 -53.16
N GLY A 25 -27.85 -24.81 -52.22
CA GLY A 25 -26.82 -25.79 -52.63
C GLY A 25 -26.29 -26.74 -51.56
N ILE A 26 -26.61 -26.56 -50.26
CA ILE A 26 -26.20 -27.53 -49.23
C ILE A 26 -27.43 -28.09 -48.55
N LYS A 27 -28.02 -29.13 -49.16
CA LYS A 27 -28.81 -30.14 -48.41
C LYS A 27 -27.84 -30.91 -47.51
N LEU A 28 -27.42 -30.29 -46.41
CA LEU A 28 -26.70 -30.96 -45.31
C LEU A 28 -27.68 -31.97 -44.72
N ASN A 29 -27.44 -33.25 -44.99
CA ASN A 29 -28.28 -34.34 -44.52
C ASN A 29 -28.04 -34.53 -43.01
N ALA A 30 -28.59 -33.63 -42.20
CA ALA A 30 -28.33 -33.51 -40.77
C ALA A 30 -28.76 -34.76 -39.98
N THR A 31 -29.73 -35.52 -40.50
CA THR A 31 -30.10 -36.87 -40.04
C THR A 31 -29.00 -37.90 -40.26
N ALA A 32 -28.27 -37.87 -41.39
CA ALA A 32 -27.13 -38.74 -41.63
C ALA A 32 -25.92 -38.38 -40.73
N LEU A 33 -25.74 -37.09 -40.43
CA LEU A 33 -24.72 -36.59 -39.51
C LEU A 33 -24.99 -37.04 -38.06
N GLU A 34 -26.26 -36.98 -37.64
CA GLU A 34 -26.73 -37.48 -36.35
C GLU A 34 -26.46 -38.97 -36.19
N LYS A 35 -26.93 -39.80 -37.15
CA LYS A 35 -26.71 -41.26 -37.14
C LYS A 35 -25.22 -41.59 -37.04
N ARG A 36 -24.36 -40.94 -37.81
CA ARG A 36 -22.90 -41.13 -37.71
C ARG A 36 -22.32 -40.80 -36.33
N LEU A 37 -22.80 -39.75 -35.68
CA LEU A 37 -22.34 -39.38 -34.34
C LEU A 37 -22.85 -40.35 -33.25
N GLU A 38 -24.11 -40.80 -33.36
CA GLU A 38 -24.75 -41.74 -32.43
C GLU A 38 -24.24 -43.18 -32.59
N GLU A 39 -24.11 -43.67 -33.81
CA GLU A 39 -23.81 -45.07 -34.14
C GLU A 39 -22.31 -45.35 -34.27
N GLU A 40 -21.50 -44.39 -34.73
CA GLU A 40 -20.05 -44.62 -34.90
C GLU A 40 -19.21 -43.94 -33.80
N VAL A 41 -19.48 -42.66 -33.49
CA VAL A 41 -18.55 -41.86 -32.67
C VAL A 41 -18.75 -42.11 -31.17
N ILE A 42 -19.98 -42.12 -30.67
CA ILE A 42 -20.27 -42.40 -29.26
C ILE A 42 -19.79 -43.82 -28.86
N PRO A 43 -20.08 -44.90 -29.62
CA PRO A 43 -19.61 -46.24 -29.31
C PRO A 43 -18.08 -46.33 -29.27
N ARG A 44 -17.36 -45.64 -30.15
CA ARG A 44 -15.88 -45.58 -30.12
C ARG A 44 -15.33 -44.99 -28.80
N PHE A 45 -15.97 -43.96 -28.24
CA PHE A 45 -15.56 -43.42 -26.94
C PHE A 45 -15.88 -44.37 -25.78
N LYS A 46 -17.03 -45.05 -25.83
CA LYS A 46 -17.39 -46.10 -24.86
C LYS A 46 -16.37 -47.25 -24.91
N GLU A 47 -16.03 -47.72 -26.10
CA GLU A 47 -15.04 -48.79 -26.30
C GLU A 47 -13.63 -48.36 -25.83
N HIS A 48 -13.23 -47.10 -26.03
CA HIS A 48 -12.00 -46.56 -25.46
C HIS A 48 -12.00 -46.55 -23.93
N ILE A 49 -13.13 -46.25 -23.29
CA ILE A 49 -13.27 -46.30 -21.82
C ILE A 49 -13.09 -47.76 -21.35
N VAL A 50 -13.72 -48.72 -22.02
CA VAL A 50 -13.56 -50.17 -21.76
C VAL A 50 -12.09 -50.59 -21.89
N ARG A 51 -11.41 -50.22 -22.98
CA ARG A 51 -9.98 -50.50 -23.19
C ARG A 51 -9.07 -49.87 -22.14
N ILE A 52 -9.37 -48.65 -21.68
CA ILE A 52 -8.63 -47.99 -20.59
C ILE A 52 -8.80 -48.77 -19.28
N ASN A 53 -10.03 -49.21 -18.98
CA ASN A 53 -10.32 -49.98 -17.77
C ASN A 53 -9.62 -51.35 -17.78
N LYS A 54 -9.64 -52.06 -18.92
CA LYS A 54 -8.99 -53.37 -19.09
C LYS A 54 -7.47 -53.31 -19.03
N ARG A 55 -6.84 -52.24 -19.55
CA ARG A 55 -5.37 -52.10 -19.61
C ARG A 55 -4.72 -51.58 -18.32
N GLN A 56 -5.50 -50.96 -17.43
CA GLN A 56 -4.98 -50.38 -16.20
C GLN A 56 -4.32 -51.41 -15.25
N PRO A 57 -4.94 -52.57 -14.96
CA PRO A 57 -4.32 -53.60 -14.11
C PRO A 57 -2.99 -54.10 -14.67
N GLN A 58 -2.91 -54.33 -15.99
CA GLN A 58 -1.70 -54.76 -16.68
C GLN A 58 -0.55 -53.73 -16.53
N ILE A 59 -0.84 -52.45 -16.69
CA ILE A 59 0.16 -51.37 -16.50
C ILE A 59 0.67 -51.33 -15.06
N LYS A 60 -0.21 -51.53 -14.07
CA LYS A 60 0.20 -51.61 -12.66
C LYS A 60 1.08 -52.82 -12.40
N GLN A 61 0.72 -53.99 -12.91
CA GLN A 61 1.52 -55.22 -12.79
C GLN A 61 2.91 -55.04 -13.42
N GLU A 62 3.00 -54.50 -14.64
CA GLU A 62 4.30 -54.22 -15.28
C GLU A 62 5.17 -53.24 -14.49
N LEU A 63 4.56 -52.18 -13.94
CA LEU A 63 5.28 -51.20 -13.13
C LEU A 63 5.78 -51.82 -11.81
N ASN A 64 4.98 -52.66 -11.17
CA ASN A 64 5.35 -53.40 -9.96
C ASN A 64 6.50 -54.38 -10.23
N LEU A 65 6.45 -55.14 -11.33
CA LEU A 65 7.54 -56.03 -11.75
C LEU A 65 8.85 -55.26 -11.99
N LYS A 66 8.77 -54.11 -12.69
CA LYS A 66 9.94 -53.24 -12.93
C LYS A 66 10.50 -52.65 -11.63
N ILE A 67 9.64 -52.27 -10.68
CA ILE A 67 10.06 -51.82 -9.35
C ILE A 67 10.77 -52.97 -8.60
N LYS A 68 10.19 -54.18 -8.57
CA LYS A 68 10.79 -55.35 -7.92
C LYS A 68 12.18 -55.69 -8.49
N LYS A 69 12.34 -55.69 -9.82
CA LYS A 69 13.63 -55.90 -10.49
C LYS A 69 14.67 -54.83 -10.12
N LEU A 70 14.28 -53.55 -10.12
CA LEU A 70 15.18 -52.46 -9.77
C LEU A 70 15.56 -52.45 -8.28
N THR A 71 14.65 -52.83 -7.38
CA THR A 71 14.95 -52.96 -5.95
C THR A 71 15.99 -54.05 -5.70
N LYS A 72 15.79 -55.26 -6.26
CA LYS A 72 16.76 -56.36 -6.18
C LYS A 72 18.14 -55.96 -6.73
N SER A 73 18.17 -55.23 -7.86
CA SER A 73 19.42 -54.75 -8.45
C SER A 73 20.12 -53.72 -7.56
N LEU A 74 19.37 -52.81 -6.92
CA LEU A 74 19.92 -51.83 -5.96
C LEU A 74 20.53 -52.52 -4.74
N GLU A 75 19.86 -53.53 -4.19
CA GLU A 75 20.35 -54.32 -3.06
C GLU A 75 21.67 -55.04 -3.39
N LYS A 76 21.75 -55.69 -4.55
CA LYS A 76 22.98 -56.35 -5.03
C LYS A 76 24.15 -55.36 -5.13
N ILE A 77 23.91 -54.17 -5.67
CA ILE A 77 24.97 -53.14 -5.80
C ILE A 77 25.38 -52.60 -4.42
N LYS A 78 24.44 -52.42 -3.49
CA LYS A 78 24.75 -52.00 -2.13
C LYS A 78 25.63 -53.01 -1.40
N LYS A 79 25.32 -54.32 -1.50
CA LYS A 79 26.17 -55.38 -0.93
C LYS A 79 27.60 -55.32 -1.48
N ARG A 80 27.76 -55.21 -2.81
CA ARG A 80 29.08 -55.05 -3.46
C ARG A 80 29.85 -53.80 -3.02
N ILE A 81 29.15 -52.68 -2.76
CA ILE A 81 29.79 -51.47 -2.24
C ILE A 81 30.38 -51.74 -0.84
N GLU A 82 29.66 -52.47 0.02
CA GLU A 82 30.17 -52.79 1.36
C GLU A 82 31.29 -53.82 1.35
N GLU A 83 31.23 -54.84 0.48
CA GLU A 83 32.35 -55.75 0.26
C GLU A 83 33.64 -55.00 -0.13
N ILE A 84 33.54 -54.01 -1.03
CA ILE A 84 34.68 -53.17 -1.42
C ILE A 84 35.18 -52.33 -0.26
N LYS A 85 34.28 -51.77 0.58
CA LYS A 85 34.71 -50.99 1.76
C LYS A 85 35.49 -51.85 2.75
N VAL A 86 35.01 -53.04 3.06
CA VAL A 86 35.69 -53.97 3.97
C VAL A 86 37.07 -54.34 3.41
N ASN A 87 37.16 -54.64 2.12
CA ASN A 87 38.45 -54.99 1.50
C ASN A 87 39.41 -53.79 1.41
N MET A 88 38.90 -52.57 1.21
CA MET A 88 39.71 -51.35 1.28
C MET A 88 40.28 -51.17 2.68
N GLN A 89 39.48 -51.36 3.73
CA GLN A 89 39.95 -51.27 5.10
C GLN A 89 41.06 -52.29 5.40
N LYS A 90 40.91 -53.55 4.96
CA LYS A 90 41.97 -54.56 5.08
C LYS A 90 43.28 -54.13 4.39
N SER A 91 43.17 -53.47 3.24
CA SER A 91 44.34 -53.01 2.47
C SER A 91 45.00 -51.77 3.09
N ILE A 92 44.22 -50.88 3.71
CA ILE A 92 44.73 -49.75 4.52
C ILE A 92 45.53 -50.29 5.70
N ASN A 93 44.97 -51.25 6.46
CA ASN A 93 45.68 -51.84 7.60
C ASN A 93 47.01 -52.51 7.17
N LYS A 94 47.05 -53.17 6.01
CA LYS A 94 48.30 -53.73 5.44
C LYS A 94 49.32 -52.64 5.12
N MET A 95 48.89 -51.50 4.58
CA MET A 95 49.74 -50.36 4.29
C MET A 95 50.32 -49.73 5.57
N GLU A 96 49.50 -49.58 6.62
CA GLU A 96 49.95 -49.06 7.92
C GLU A 96 51.02 -49.96 8.55
N ILE A 97 50.89 -51.29 8.44
CA ILE A 97 51.91 -52.25 8.90
C ILE A 97 53.21 -52.09 8.09
N GLN A 98 53.12 -51.93 6.77
CA GLN A 98 54.29 -51.74 5.91
C GLN A 98 54.98 -50.39 6.18
N ASP A 99 54.23 -49.32 6.43
CA ASP A 99 54.78 -48.01 6.80
C ASP A 99 55.49 -48.04 8.16
N LYS A 100 54.98 -48.81 9.13
CA LYS A 100 55.71 -49.05 10.39
C LYS A 100 57.05 -49.76 10.14
N LYS A 101 57.06 -50.81 9.31
CA LYS A 101 58.31 -51.50 8.91
C LYS A 101 59.27 -50.57 8.17
N ARG A 102 58.75 -49.70 7.29
CA ARG A 102 59.53 -48.69 6.57
C ARG A 102 60.21 -47.71 7.54
N LYS A 103 59.47 -47.20 8.53
CA LYS A 103 60.04 -46.32 9.56
C LYS A 103 61.13 -47.00 10.37
N ALA A 104 60.95 -48.26 10.75
CA ALA A 104 61.96 -49.05 11.44
C ALA A 104 63.22 -49.28 10.57
N ALA A 105 63.04 -49.56 9.28
CA ALA A 105 64.15 -49.71 8.33
C ALA A 105 64.93 -48.40 8.12
N ILE A 106 64.23 -47.25 8.06
CA ILE A 106 64.87 -45.92 7.99
C ILE A 106 65.71 -45.67 9.25
N GLN A 107 65.18 -45.98 10.43
CA GLN A 107 65.93 -45.82 11.69
C GLN A 107 67.17 -46.72 11.75
N LYS A 108 67.08 -47.97 11.27
CA LYS A 108 68.23 -48.87 11.14
C LYS A 108 69.29 -48.31 10.18
N TYR A 109 68.86 -47.82 9.01
CA TYR A 109 69.74 -47.21 8.03
C TYR A 109 70.46 -45.97 8.60
N GLU A 110 69.74 -45.09 9.30
CA GLU A 110 70.33 -43.91 9.94
C GLU A 110 71.33 -44.29 11.05
N LYS A 111 71.06 -45.37 11.80
CA LYS A 111 72.00 -45.91 12.79
C LYS A 111 73.29 -46.42 12.13
N PHE A 112 73.18 -47.28 11.10
CA PHE A 112 74.34 -47.79 10.37
C PHE A 112 75.13 -46.69 9.64
N LYS A 113 74.44 -45.61 9.21
CA LYS A 113 75.08 -44.42 8.66
C LYS A 113 75.96 -43.69 9.68
N LYS A 114 75.52 -43.59 10.94
CA LYS A 114 76.33 -43.00 12.02
C LYS A 114 77.53 -43.88 12.38
N GLU A 115 77.36 -45.20 12.32
CA GLU A 115 78.39 -46.21 12.62
C GLU A 115 79.38 -46.47 11.46
N LYS A 116 79.21 -45.79 10.31
CA LYS A 116 80.02 -45.97 9.08
C LYS A 116 80.08 -47.42 8.55
N ALA A 117 79.08 -48.24 8.85
CA ALA A 117 79.02 -49.65 8.44
C ALA A 117 78.46 -49.82 7.00
N ILE A 118 79.29 -49.54 5.99
CA ILE A 118 78.89 -49.43 4.57
C ILE A 118 78.13 -50.65 4.05
N ASN A 119 78.56 -51.87 4.36
CA ASN A 119 77.90 -53.09 3.87
C ASN A 119 76.51 -53.29 4.50
N GLN A 120 76.33 -52.94 5.77
CA GLN A 120 75.04 -53.01 6.45
C GLN A 120 74.08 -51.91 5.99
N MET A 121 74.61 -50.74 5.60
CA MET A 121 73.83 -49.67 4.97
C MET A 121 73.22 -50.11 3.64
N LYS A 122 74.00 -50.76 2.76
CA LYS A 122 73.50 -51.25 1.46
C LYS A 122 72.36 -52.27 1.63
N LEU A 123 72.50 -53.21 2.56
CA LEU A 123 71.45 -54.18 2.88
C LEU A 123 70.17 -53.51 3.41
N ALA A 124 70.30 -52.51 4.29
CA ALA A 124 69.17 -51.75 4.80
C ALA A 124 68.49 -50.89 3.71
N GLU A 125 69.26 -50.38 2.74
CA GLU A 125 68.75 -49.62 1.60
C GLU A 125 67.94 -50.50 0.63
N GLU A 126 68.41 -51.73 0.37
CA GLU A 126 67.66 -52.72 -0.40
C GLU A 126 66.36 -53.13 0.32
N GLU A 127 66.40 -53.34 1.65
CA GLU A 127 65.22 -53.62 2.46
C GLU A 127 64.20 -52.46 2.39
N MET A 128 64.66 -51.21 2.49
CA MET A 128 63.81 -50.02 2.32
C MET A 128 63.18 -49.94 0.94
N LYS A 129 63.93 -50.25 -0.13
CA LYS A 129 63.44 -50.26 -1.51
C LYS A 129 62.35 -51.32 -1.70
N GLN A 130 62.57 -52.53 -1.19
CA GLN A 130 61.58 -53.61 -1.23
C GLN A 130 60.29 -53.28 -0.46
N ILE A 131 60.39 -52.63 0.71
CA ILE A 131 59.20 -52.21 1.48
C ILE A 131 58.45 -51.10 0.73
N THR A 132 59.18 -50.14 0.14
CA THR A 132 58.59 -49.04 -0.63
C THR A 132 57.81 -49.57 -1.84
N ASP A 133 58.35 -50.55 -2.57
CA ASP A 133 57.66 -51.21 -3.69
C ASP A 133 56.39 -51.95 -3.25
N LYS A 134 56.39 -52.53 -2.04
CA LYS A 134 55.18 -53.16 -1.46
C LYS A 134 54.12 -52.11 -1.09
N CYS A 135 54.53 -50.95 -0.56
CA CYS A 135 53.62 -49.84 -0.28
C CYS A 135 52.99 -49.28 -1.57
N THR A 136 53.78 -49.04 -2.63
CA THR A 136 53.26 -48.51 -3.90
C THR A 136 52.30 -49.49 -4.59
N LYS A 137 52.58 -50.80 -4.54
CA LYS A 137 51.64 -51.84 -5.02
C LYS A 137 50.31 -51.79 -4.26
N THR A 138 50.35 -51.67 -2.94
CA THR A 138 49.14 -51.59 -2.09
C THR A 138 48.35 -50.29 -2.36
N GLU A 139 49.04 -49.17 -2.57
CA GLU A 139 48.42 -47.88 -2.92
C GLU A 139 47.69 -47.93 -4.27
N ASN A 140 48.30 -48.58 -5.28
CA ASN A 140 47.68 -48.78 -6.57
C ASN A 140 46.43 -49.66 -6.50
N ILE A 141 46.42 -50.68 -5.64
CA ILE A 141 45.24 -51.50 -5.36
C ILE A 141 44.14 -50.65 -4.72
N LEU A 142 44.46 -49.83 -3.72
CA LEU A 142 43.50 -48.92 -3.08
C LEU A 142 42.90 -47.92 -4.07
N LYS A 143 43.71 -47.32 -4.96
CA LYS A 143 43.22 -46.41 -6.02
C LYS A 143 42.23 -47.11 -6.96
N LYS A 144 42.53 -48.35 -7.37
CA LYS A 144 41.63 -49.17 -8.22
C LYS A 144 40.31 -49.48 -7.48
N MET A 145 40.38 -49.84 -6.21
CA MET A 145 39.19 -50.14 -5.39
C MET A 145 38.32 -48.91 -5.16
N GLN A 146 38.93 -47.75 -4.88
CA GLN A 146 38.23 -46.47 -4.72
C GLN A 146 37.51 -46.04 -6.00
N SER A 147 38.16 -46.20 -7.17
CA SER A 147 37.53 -45.94 -8.47
C SER A 147 36.33 -46.86 -8.73
N ASN A 148 36.46 -48.15 -8.42
CA ASN A 148 35.36 -49.12 -8.53
C ASN A 148 34.19 -48.79 -7.57
N GLN A 149 34.49 -48.42 -6.33
CA GLN A 149 33.48 -47.98 -5.37
C GLN A 149 32.70 -46.77 -5.90
N GLN A 150 33.39 -45.74 -6.41
CA GLN A 150 32.76 -44.55 -6.97
C GLN A 150 31.85 -44.88 -8.17
N ARG A 151 32.26 -45.82 -9.05
CA ARG A 151 31.44 -46.28 -10.18
C ARG A 151 30.16 -46.99 -9.70
N LEU A 152 30.26 -47.84 -8.69
CA LEU A 152 29.11 -48.55 -8.12
C LEU A 152 28.15 -47.59 -7.39
N VAL A 153 28.67 -46.60 -6.65
CA VAL A 153 27.86 -45.56 -5.98
C VAL A 153 27.05 -44.77 -7.01
N LYS A 154 27.67 -44.29 -8.10
CA LYS A 154 26.95 -43.61 -9.20
C LYS A 154 25.86 -44.48 -9.82
N THR A 155 26.12 -45.78 -9.93
CA THR A 155 25.14 -46.75 -10.45
C THR A 155 23.96 -46.93 -9.49
N ALA A 156 24.21 -47.02 -8.18
CA ALA A 156 23.19 -47.09 -7.15
C ALA A 156 22.29 -45.84 -7.11
N GLU A 157 22.88 -44.65 -7.27
CA GLU A 157 22.15 -43.38 -7.38
C GLU A 157 21.23 -43.36 -8.60
N ARG A 158 21.74 -43.81 -9.76
CA ARG A 158 20.97 -43.92 -10.99
C ARG A 158 19.77 -44.86 -10.82
N ILE A 159 19.97 -46.06 -10.25
CA ILE A 159 18.89 -47.01 -10.00
C ILE A 159 17.87 -46.46 -9.00
N SER A 160 18.33 -45.79 -7.92
CA SER A 160 17.45 -45.14 -6.94
C SER A 160 16.58 -44.05 -7.56
N SER A 161 17.14 -43.26 -8.49
CA SER A 161 16.38 -42.26 -9.24
C SER A 161 15.29 -42.88 -10.12
N LEU A 162 15.60 -43.99 -10.80
CA LEU A 162 14.66 -44.74 -11.62
C LEU A 162 13.53 -45.35 -10.78
N LEU A 163 13.85 -45.93 -9.61
CA LEU A 163 12.86 -46.42 -8.64
C LEU A 163 11.90 -45.31 -8.22
N ARG A 164 12.41 -44.11 -7.91
CA ARG A 164 11.58 -42.95 -7.54
C ARG A 164 10.62 -42.55 -8.66
N ILE A 165 11.09 -42.54 -9.91
CA ILE A 165 10.26 -42.24 -11.08
C ILE A 165 9.16 -43.30 -11.26
N LYS A 166 9.50 -44.59 -11.16
CA LYS A 166 8.54 -45.70 -11.34
C LYS A 166 7.51 -45.76 -10.22
N ARG A 167 7.90 -45.57 -8.96
CA ARG A 167 6.97 -45.46 -7.81
C ARG A 167 6.00 -44.28 -7.97
N LYS A 168 6.49 -43.14 -8.47
CA LYS A 168 5.63 -41.98 -8.76
C LYS A 168 4.66 -42.25 -9.91
N ALA A 169 5.10 -42.96 -10.95
CA ALA A 169 4.24 -43.36 -12.06
C ALA A 169 3.14 -44.32 -11.60
N LEU A 170 3.46 -45.28 -10.73
CA LEU A 170 2.49 -46.20 -10.13
C LEU A 170 1.43 -45.46 -9.31
N LYS A 171 1.83 -44.55 -8.41
CA LYS A 171 0.91 -43.73 -7.61
C LYS A 171 -0.05 -42.88 -8.47
N LYS A 172 0.44 -42.39 -9.62
CA LYS A 172 -0.34 -41.55 -10.53
C LYS A 172 -1.16 -42.32 -11.56
N SER A 173 -1.03 -43.65 -11.60
CA SER A 173 -1.65 -44.46 -12.63
C SER A 173 -3.18 -44.31 -12.58
N ASP A 174 -3.78 -44.33 -11.38
CA ASP A 174 -5.23 -44.23 -11.22
C ASP A 174 -5.76 -42.82 -11.47
N GLU A 175 -5.01 -41.80 -11.05
CA GLU A 175 -5.33 -40.40 -11.40
C GLU A 175 -5.41 -40.22 -12.92
N ILE A 176 -4.45 -40.80 -13.67
CA ILE A 176 -4.41 -40.70 -15.13
C ILE A 176 -5.56 -41.48 -15.77
N LYS A 177 -5.92 -42.66 -15.24
CA LYS A 177 -7.12 -43.41 -15.66
C LYS A 177 -8.36 -42.54 -15.50
N ASN A 178 -8.59 -42.02 -14.30
CA ASN A 178 -9.78 -41.25 -13.96
C ASN A 178 -9.91 -39.99 -14.83
N ILE A 179 -8.81 -39.28 -15.09
CA ILE A 179 -8.79 -38.12 -15.99
C ILE A 179 -9.16 -38.50 -17.43
N ARG A 180 -8.69 -39.65 -17.92
CA ARG A 180 -8.97 -40.11 -19.28
C ARG A 180 -10.39 -40.60 -19.45
N VAL A 181 -10.90 -41.37 -18.49
CA VAL A 181 -12.30 -41.81 -18.44
C VAL A 181 -13.21 -40.60 -18.40
N LYS A 182 -13.00 -39.68 -17.45
CA LYS A 182 -13.78 -38.45 -17.33
C LYS A 182 -13.79 -37.63 -18.61
N ARG A 183 -12.64 -37.42 -19.25
CA ARG A 183 -12.56 -36.68 -20.52
C ARG A 183 -13.38 -37.33 -21.63
N ASN A 184 -13.36 -38.66 -21.73
CA ASN A 184 -14.13 -39.39 -22.76
C ASN A 184 -15.63 -39.35 -22.45
N THR A 185 -16.01 -39.49 -21.17
CA THR A 185 -17.41 -39.34 -20.71
C THR A 185 -17.93 -37.92 -20.96
N ASP A 186 -17.17 -36.89 -20.61
CA ASP A 186 -17.53 -35.48 -20.86
C ASP A 186 -17.76 -35.23 -22.36
N LYS A 187 -16.97 -35.89 -23.23
CA LYS A 187 -17.13 -35.79 -24.69
C LYS A 187 -18.34 -36.52 -25.23
N ILE A 188 -18.70 -37.67 -24.69
CA ILE A 188 -19.97 -38.34 -24.99
C ILE A 188 -21.13 -37.41 -24.61
N ASN A 189 -21.11 -36.86 -23.40
CA ASN A 189 -22.17 -35.96 -22.92
C ASN A 189 -22.31 -34.70 -23.78
N GLU A 190 -21.19 -34.11 -24.21
CA GLU A 190 -21.18 -32.94 -25.11
C GLU A 190 -21.83 -33.26 -26.47
N ILE A 191 -21.53 -34.43 -27.05
CA ILE A 191 -22.15 -34.89 -28.30
C ILE A 191 -23.66 -35.12 -28.10
N THR A 192 -24.04 -35.85 -27.05
CA THR A 192 -25.45 -36.14 -26.73
C THR A 192 -26.26 -34.86 -26.48
N GLN A 193 -25.69 -33.87 -25.81
CA GLN A 193 -26.35 -32.58 -25.59
C GLN A 193 -26.56 -31.79 -26.88
N LEU A 194 -25.58 -31.78 -27.78
CA LEU A 194 -25.69 -31.09 -29.07
C LEU A 194 -26.71 -31.77 -29.99
N ILE A 195 -26.76 -33.10 -30.00
CA ILE A 195 -27.81 -33.85 -30.72
C ILE A 195 -29.20 -33.51 -30.15
N LYS A 196 -29.35 -33.49 -28.82
CA LYS A 196 -30.62 -33.10 -28.17
C LYS A 196 -31.04 -31.66 -28.50
N GLN A 197 -30.08 -30.73 -28.53
CA GLN A 197 -30.32 -29.34 -28.92
C GLN A 197 -30.73 -29.23 -30.40
N TYR A 198 -30.05 -29.96 -31.28
CA TYR A 198 -30.42 -30.04 -32.69
C TYR A 198 -31.85 -30.58 -32.86
N LYS A 199 -32.17 -31.75 -32.27
CA LYS A 199 -33.50 -32.38 -32.31
C LYS A 199 -34.61 -31.42 -31.88
N SER A 200 -34.41 -30.70 -30.77
CA SER A 200 -35.42 -29.75 -30.29
C SER A 200 -35.57 -28.52 -31.19
N THR A 201 -34.47 -28.01 -31.75
CA THR A 201 -34.54 -26.90 -32.71
C THR A 201 -35.14 -27.30 -34.05
N HIS A 202 -34.83 -28.49 -34.55
CA HIS A 202 -35.36 -29.02 -35.81
C HIS A 202 -36.87 -29.21 -35.72
N LEU A 203 -37.36 -29.80 -34.62
CA LEU A 203 -38.79 -29.94 -34.36
C LEU A 203 -39.52 -28.59 -34.31
N LEU A 204 -38.93 -27.59 -33.64
CA LEU A 204 -39.49 -26.23 -33.59
C LEU A 204 -39.50 -25.56 -34.97
N VAL A 205 -38.44 -25.72 -35.78
CA VAL A 205 -38.40 -25.19 -37.15
C VAL A 205 -39.46 -25.85 -38.02
N LYS A 206 -39.62 -27.17 -37.93
CA LYS A 206 -40.65 -27.93 -38.63
C LYS A 206 -42.05 -27.44 -38.26
N ASN A 207 -42.38 -27.39 -36.97
CA ASN A 207 -43.69 -26.94 -36.50
C ASN A 207 -44.02 -25.51 -36.96
N ILE A 208 -43.04 -24.59 -36.91
CA ILE A 208 -43.22 -23.20 -37.37
C ILE A 208 -43.36 -23.14 -38.91
N LYS A 209 -42.66 -24.00 -39.65
CA LYS A 209 -42.77 -24.11 -41.12
C LYS A 209 -44.16 -24.58 -41.52
N ASP A 210 -44.67 -25.60 -40.84
CA ASP A 210 -45.97 -26.20 -41.12
C ASP A 210 -47.09 -25.19 -40.82
N THR A 211 -47.00 -24.43 -39.72
CA THR A 211 -47.92 -23.32 -39.43
C THR A 211 -47.80 -22.15 -40.41
N LEU A 212 -46.59 -21.83 -40.88
CA LEU A 212 -46.38 -20.83 -41.94
C LEU A 212 -47.00 -21.24 -43.27
N ASN A 213 -46.87 -22.51 -43.65
CA ASN A 213 -47.44 -23.05 -44.88
C ASN A 213 -48.97 -23.09 -44.79
N ALA A 214 -49.53 -23.49 -43.65
CA ALA A 214 -50.97 -23.46 -43.41
C ALA A 214 -51.54 -22.04 -43.55
N LYS A 215 -50.93 -21.03 -42.90
CA LYS A 215 -51.36 -19.63 -43.03
C LYS A 215 -51.13 -19.05 -44.44
N LYS A 216 -50.09 -19.50 -45.15
CA LYS A 216 -49.83 -19.12 -46.55
C LYS A 216 -50.91 -19.69 -47.47
N ASN A 217 -51.29 -20.95 -47.28
CA ASN A 217 -52.30 -21.63 -48.08
C ASN A 217 -53.71 -21.09 -47.81
N SER A 218 -53.97 -20.57 -46.60
CA SER A 218 -55.22 -19.90 -46.27
C SER A 218 -55.30 -18.44 -46.75
N GLY A 219 -54.26 -17.91 -47.42
CA GLY A 219 -54.23 -16.53 -47.94
C GLY A 219 -54.10 -15.41 -46.89
N ILE A 220 -53.89 -15.75 -45.61
CA ILE A 220 -53.89 -14.78 -44.51
C ILE A 220 -52.46 -14.30 -44.22
N PHE A 221 -52.15 -13.07 -44.63
CA PHE A 221 -50.83 -12.44 -44.44
C PHE A 221 -50.84 -11.34 -43.38
N ASP A 222 -51.29 -11.69 -42.17
CA ASP A 222 -51.42 -10.81 -41.02
C ASP A 222 -50.08 -10.51 -40.29
N GLN A 223 -50.16 -9.67 -39.25
CA GLN A 223 -49.00 -9.32 -38.41
C GLN A 223 -48.41 -10.56 -37.71
N GLU A 224 -49.24 -11.55 -37.42
CA GLU A 224 -48.84 -12.85 -36.89
C GLU A 224 -48.04 -13.69 -37.90
N TYR A 225 -48.45 -13.73 -39.17
CA TYR A 225 -47.71 -14.36 -40.26
C TYR A 225 -46.32 -13.75 -40.39
N SER A 226 -46.23 -12.42 -40.34
CA SER A 226 -44.95 -11.71 -40.34
C SER A 226 -44.08 -12.02 -39.11
N SER A 227 -44.69 -12.15 -37.93
CA SER A 227 -44.02 -12.56 -36.69
C SER A 227 -43.52 -14.01 -36.75
N LEU A 228 -44.33 -14.93 -37.27
CA LEU A 228 -43.98 -16.34 -37.49
C LEU A 228 -42.86 -16.48 -38.51
N LYS A 229 -42.89 -15.72 -39.62
CA LYS A 229 -41.82 -15.67 -40.63
C LYS A 229 -40.49 -15.22 -40.04
N ARG A 230 -40.50 -14.22 -39.15
CA ARG A 230 -39.31 -13.76 -38.42
C ARG A 230 -38.81 -14.80 -37.41
N LYS A 231 -39.71 -15.43 -36.65
CA LYS A 231 -39.37 -16.52 -35.71
C LYS A 231 -38.78 -17.72 -36.47
N PHE A 232 -39.39 -18.13 -37.58
CA PHE A 232 -38.89 -19.19 -38.46
C PHE A 232 -37.45 -18.92 -38.90
N LYS A 233 -37.17 -17.74 -39.46
CA LYS A 233 -35.82 -17.34 -39.89
C LYS A 233 -34.81 -17.32 -38.72
N GLN A 234 -35.26 -16.95 -37.52
CA GLN A 234 -34.42 -16.98 -36.31
C GLN A 234 -34.08 -18.41 -35.87
N TYR A 235 -35.06 -19.32 -35.86
CA TYR A 235 -34.84 -20.71 -35.46
C TYR A 235 -34.10 -21.52 -36.52
N GLN A 236 -34.34 -21.26 -37.81
CA GLN A 236 -33.57 -21.82 -38.93
C GLN A 236 -32.09 -21.44 -38.83
N ARG A 237 -31.77 -20.19 -38.48
CA ARG A 237 -30.37 -19.78 -38.20
C ARG A 237 -29.75 -20.52 -37.01
N LYS A 238 -30.52 -20.80 -35.96
CA LYS A 238 -30.06 -21.57 -34.79
C LYS A 238 -29.80 -23.03 -35.16
N GLU A 239 -30.67 -23.62 -35.97
CA GLU A 239 -30.55 -24.98 -36.48
C GLU A 239 -29.30 -25.13 -37.36
N ILE A 240 -29.09 -24.24 -38.34
CA ILE A 240 -27.86 -24.20 -39.16
C ILE A 240 -26.61 -24.08 -38.29
N THR A 241 -26.67 -23.23 -37.25
CA THR A 241 -25.55 -23.09 -36.31
C THR A 241 -25.27 -24.38 -35.53
N ALA A 242 -26.30 -25.11 -35.13
CA ALA A 242 -26.16 -26.39 -34.44
C ALA A 242 -25.60 -27.49 -35.38
N ILE A 243 -26.06 -27.55 -36.63
CA ILE A 243 -25.54 -28.45 -37.66
C ILE A 243 -24.05 -28.18 -37.91
N ASN A 244 -23.67 -26.92 -38.11
CA ASN A 244 -22.26 -26.53 -38.31
C ASN A 244 -21.37 -26.92 -37.11
N GLN A 245 -21.90 -26.83 -35.88
CA GLN A 245 -21.16 -27.26 -34.68
C GLN A 245 -20.98 -28.79 -34.63
N LEU A 246 -21.98 -29.56 -35.02
CA LEU A 246 -21.91 -31.02 -35.13
C LEU A 246 -20.91 -31.44 -36.23
N GLU A 247 -20.94 -30.74 -37.37
CA GLU A 247 -20.07 -31.02 -38.51
C GLU A 247 -18.61 -30.65 -38.23
N ASP A 248 -18.34 -29.48 -37.64
CA ASP A 248 -17.01 -29.07 -37.20
C ASP A 248 -16.43 -30.05 -36.18
N MET A 249 -17.30 -30.61 -35.32
CA MET A 249 -16.90 -31.62 -34.35
C MET A 249 -16.53 -32.93 -35.04
N LEU A 250 -17.34 -33.41 -35.98
CA LEU A 250 -17.04 -34.61 -36.75
C LEU A 250 -15.74 -34.44 -37.55
N LYS A 251 -15.58 -33.33 -38.28
CA LYS A 251 -14.36 -32.94 -39.01
C LYS A 251 -13.13 -32.92 -38.10
N ALA A 252 -13.23 -32.35 -36.91
CA ALA A 252 -12.12 -32.31 -35.96
C ALA A 252 -11.73 -33.70 -35.41
N MET A 253 -12.68 -34.64 -35.35
CA MET A 253 -12.46 -36.01 -34.91
C MET A 253 -11.89 -36.90 -36.02
N THR A 254 -12.38 -36.79 -37.26
CA THR A 254 -11.84 -37.49 -38.43
C THR A 254 -10.41 -37.06 -38.75
N ILE A 255 -10.10 -35.75 -38.72
CA ILE A 255 -8.73 -35.22 -38.88
C ILE A 255 -7.74 -35.82 -37.87
N ARG A 256 -8.18 -36.08 -36.64
CA ARG A 256 -7.33 -36.72 -35.60
C ARG A 256 -7.14 -38.22 -35.83
N GLN A 257 -8.12 -38.88 -36.45
CA GLN A 257 -8.07 -40.30 -36.77
C GLN A 257 -7.17 -40.54 -37.99
N GLU A 258 -7.31 -39.74 -39.05
CA GLU A 258 -6.42 -39.73 -40.21
C GLU A 258 -4.97 -39.44 -39.82
N ALA A 259 -4.74 -38.47 -38.91
CA ALA A 259 -3.39 -38.21 -38.42
C ALA A 259 -2.78 -39.41 -37.64
N LYS A 260 -3.61 -40.25 -37.02
CA LYS A 260 -3.17 -41.47 -36.31
C LYS A 260 -2.94 -42.65 -37.26
N SER A 261 -3.77 -42.83 -38.28
CA SER A 261 -3.57 -43.88 -39.30
C SER A 261 -2.30 -43.61 -40.11
N LYS A 262 -2.14 -42.38 -40.63
CA LYS A 262 -0.92 -41.97 -41.36
C LYS A 262 0.36 -42.08 -40.52
N PHE A 263 0.27 -41.87 -39.20
CA PHE A 263 1.42 -42.09 -38.30
C PHE A 263 1.74 -43.58 -38.09
N LYS A 264 0.74 -44.47 -38.12
CA LYS A 264 0.96 -45.93 -38.10
C LYS A 264 1.56 -46.42 -39.42
N GLU A 265 1.03 -46.00 -40.56
CA GLU A 265 1.56 -46.31 -41.90
C GLU A 265 3.02 -45.87 -42.03
N LYS A 266 3.37 -44.66 -41.58
CA LYS A 266 4.75 -44.20 -41.53
C LYS A 266 5.66 -45.14 -40.72
N ASN A 267 5.20 -45.68 -39.59
CA ASN A 267 6.00 -46.59 -38.78
C ASN A 267 6.16 -47.96 -39.45
N ILE A 268 5.13 -48.43 -40.17
CA ILE A 268 5.19 -49.66 -40.98
C ILE A 268 6.19 -49.47 -42.13
N LEU A 269 6.12 -48.36 -42.86
CA LEU A 269 7.06 -48.02 -43.94
C LEU A 269 8.49 -47.83 -43.44
N LYS A 270 8.67 -47.28 -42.22
CA LYS A 270 9.98 -47.17 -41.58
C LYS A 270 10.55 -48.55 -41.21
N ARG A 271 9.70 -49.50 -40.83
CA ARG A 271 10.11 -50.90 -40.61
C ARG A 271 10.44 -51.59 -41.94
N LYS A 272 9.58 -51.45 -42.97
CA LYS A 272 9.82 -51.97 -44.33
C LYS A 272 11.13 -51.45 -44.93
N LYS A 273 11.41 -50.14 -44.83
CA LYS A 273 12.69 -49.56 -45.28
C LYS A 273 13.90 -50.19 -44.56
N ASN A 274 13.76 -50.48 -43.27
CA ASN A 274 14.84 -51.05 -42.47
C ASN A 274 15.02 -52.55 -42.71
N SER A 275 14.02 -53.25 -43.25
CA SER A 275 14.06 -54.68 -43.57
C SER A 275 14.25 -54.99 -45.06
N ALA A 276 14.07 -54.01 -45.95
CA ALA A 276 14.25 -54.16 -47.40
C ALA A 276 15.73 -54.36 -47.76
N THR A 277 16.00 -55.26 -48.70
CA THR A 277 17.35 -55.59 -49.18
C THR A 277 17.71 -54.76 -50.43
N SER A 278 16.77 -54.54 -51.35
CA SER A 278 16.99 -53.80 -52.61
C SER A 278 17.01 -52.26 -52.45
N SER A 279 17.73 -51.58 -53.35
CA SER A 279 17.85 -50.11 -53.37
C SER A 279 16.56 -49.42 -53.83
N VAL A 280 15.82 -50.05 -54.74
CA VAL A 280 14.55 -49.56 -55.30
C VAL A 280 13.44 -49.52 -54.24
N GLU A 281 13.27 -50.61 -53.48
CA GLU A 281 12.29 -50.67 -52.37
C GLU A 281 12.59 -49.65 -51.27
N LYS A 282 13.89 -49.41 -51.00
CA LYS A 282 14.33 -48.37 -50.05
C LYS A 282 14.00 -46.96 -50.55
N ALA A 283 14.06 -46.73 -51.86
CA ALA A 283 13.75 -45.44 -52.48
C ALA A 283 12.24 -45.17 -52.51
N GLU A 284 11.42 -46.15 -52.89
CA GLU A 284 9.95 -46.06 -52.86
C GLU A 284 9.43 -45.82 -51.44
N ALA A 285 9.88 -46.62 -50.47
CA ALA A 285 9.51 -46.42 -49.06
C ALA A 285 9.94 -45.03 -48.54
N LYS A 286 11.06 -44.46 -49.04
CA LYS A 286 11.53 -43.11 -48.70
C LYS A 286 10.65 -42.03 -49.34
N ASN A 287 10.19 -42.20 -50.57
CA ASN A 287 9.30 -41.27 -51.26
C ASN A 287 7.90 -41.27 -50.64
N SER A 288 7.32 -42.44 -50.37
CA SER A 288 6.04 -42.55 -49.65
C SER A 288 6.12 -41.97 -48.23
N MET A 289 7.27 -42.12 -47.54
CA MET A 289 7.52 -41.44 -46.26
C MET A 289 7.60 -39.91 -46.39
N LYS A 290 8.12 -39.36 -47.50
CA LYS A 290 8.14 -37.91 -47.74
C LYS A 290 6.73 -37.37 -47.96
N GLN A 291 5.89 -38.05 -48.75
CA GLN A 291 4.49 -37.69 -48.98
C GLN A 291 3.67 -37.74 -47.68
N ILE A 292 3.81 -38.81 -46.89
CA ILE A 292 3.14 -38.88 -45.58
C ILE A 292 3.63 -37.76 -44.63
N ASN A 293 4.90 -37.35 -44.72
CA ASN A 293 5.41 -36.23 -43.91
C ASN A 293 4.82 -34.87 -44.32
N SER A 294 4.61 -34.62 -45.61
CA SER A 294 3.99 -33.37 -46.09
C SER A 294 2.52 -33.30 -45.64
N GLU A 295 1.77 -34.40 -45.76
CA GLU A 295 0.39 -34.50 -45.29
C GLU A 295 0.27 -34.36 -43.76
N LEU A 296 1.17 -35.00 -42.99
CA LEU A 296 1.24 -34.82 -41.53
C LEU A 296 1.56 -33.36 -41.15
N ASN A 297 2.36 -32.65 -41.94
CA ASN A 297 2.61 -31.23 -41.73
C ASN A 297 1.36 -30.39 -42.02
N GLY A 298 0.61 -30.67 -43.10
CA GLY A 298 -0.68 -30.05 -43.37
C GLY A 298 -1.70 -30.26 -42.24
N LEU A 299 -1.80 -31.49 -41.73
CA LEU A 299 -2.64 -31.82 -40.58
C LEU A 299 -2.20 -31.10 -39.30
N LYS A 300 -0.89 -30.99 -39.04
CA LYS A 300 -0.36 -30.21 -37.89
C LYS A 300 -0.73 -28.73 -37.99
N ILE A 301 -0.69 -28.14 -39.18
CA ILE A 301 -1.07 -26.74 -39.41
C ILE A 301 -2.56 -26.55 -39.11
N ARG A 302 -3.44 -27.41 -39.63
CA ARG A 302 -4.88 -27.37 -39.34
C ARG A 302 -5.20 -27.55 -37.84
N VAL A 303 -4.55 -28.51 -37.17
CA VAL A 303 -4.68 -28.70 -35.71
C VAL A 303 -4.22 -27.46 -34.93
N ARG A 304 -3.15 -26.79 -35.39
CA ARG A 304 -2.68 -25.54 -34.79
C ARG A 304 -3.69 -24.42 -34.97
N GLN A 305 -4.29 -24.25 -36.15
CA GLN A 305 -5.34 -23.27 -36.42
C GLN A 305 -6.56 -23.51 -35.52
N ASN A 306 -7.08 -24.74 -35.45
CA ASN A 306 -8.22 -25.09 -34.57
C ASN A 306 -7.89 -24.83 -33.09
N THR A 307 -6.66 -25.14 -32.65
CA THR A 307 -6.22 -24.85 -31.28
C THR A 307 -6.18 -23.34 -30.99
N LEU A 308 -5.77 -22.52 -31.96
CA LEU A 308 -5.78 -21.06 -31.84
C LEU A 308 -7.22 -20.52 -31.77
N MET A 309 -8.13 -21.06 -32.57
CA MET A 309 -9.56 -20.72 -32.55
C MET A 309 -10.20 -21.06 -31.20
N LEU A 310 -10.01 -22.28 -30.68
CA LEU A 310 -10.50 -22.67 -29.35
C LEU A 310 -9.95 -21.78 -28.23
N ARG A 311 -8.68 -21.36 -28.32
CA ARG A 311 -8.10 -20.37 -27.39
C ARG A 311 -8.73 -18.98 -27.54
N ALA A 312 -9.18 -18.60 -28.73
CA ALA A 312 -9.89 -17.35 -28.94
C ALA A 312 -11.32 -17.42 -28.37
N LEU A 313 -12.05 -18.51 -28.59
CA LEU A 313 -13.37 -18.76 -28.01
C LEU A 313 -13.33 -18.79 -26.49
N LYS A 314 -12.39 -19.52 -25.89
CA LYS A 314 -12.17 -19.51 -24.43
C LYS A 314 -11.90 -18.11 -23.88
N ARG A 315 -11.19 -17.26 -24.64
CA ARG A 315 -10.98 -15.85 -24.28
C ARG A 315 -12.28 -15.03 -24.36
N LYS A 316 -13.13 -15.25 -25.37
CA LYS A 316 -14.45 -14.62 -25.49
C LYS A 316 -15.37 -15.01 -24.32
N ILE A 317 -15.47 -16.31 -24.00
CA ILE A 317 -16.25 -16.82 -22.86
C ILE A 317 -15.76 -16.19 -21.55
N ASN A 318 -14.45 -16.21 -21.29
CA ASN A 318 -13.89 -15.59 -20.08
C ASN A 318 -14.21 -14.08 -19.98
N ARG A 319 -14.17 -13.35 -21.10
CA ARG A 319 -14.57 -11.92 -21.13
C ARG A 319 -16.04 -11.75 -20.77
N ALA A 320 -16.93 -12.58 -21.32
CA ALA A 320 -18.35 -12.57 -21.01
C ALA A 320 -18.62 -12.89 -19.52
N THR A 321 -17.97 -13.92 -18.97
CA THR A 321 -18.07 -14.26 -17.54
C THR A 321 -17.56 -13.14 -16.63
N ILE A 322 -16.47 -12.45 -17.01
CA ILE A 322 -15.97 -11.27 -16.28
C ILE A 322 -17.01 -10.14 -16.31
N ALA A 323 -17.61 -9.87 -17.48
CA ALA A 323 -18.62 -8.83 -17.63
C ALA A 323 -19.90 -9.15 -16.83
N TYR A 324 -20.39 -10.38 -16.88
CA TYR A 324 -21.54 -10.85 -16.10
C TYR A 324 -21.29 -10.68 -14.60
N ASN A 325 -20.17 -11.19 -14.09
CA ASN A 325 -19.81 -11.07 -12.68
C ASN A 325 -19.61 -9.60 -12.24
N ALA A 326 -19.13 -8.73 -13.14
CA ALA A 326 -19.04 -7.30 -12.86
C ALA A 326 -20.43 -6.66 -12.75
N LYS A 327 -21.37 -6.98 -13.65
CA LYS A 327 -22.78 -6.53 -13.57
C LYS A 327 -23.45 -7.03 -12.29
N LYS A 328 -23.33 -8.32 -11.97
CA LYS A 328 -23.87 -8.92 -10.74
C LYS A 328 -23.40 -8.19 -9.48
N ARG A 329 -22.08 -7.99 -9.33
CA ARG A 329 -21.49 -7.23 -8.19
C ARG A 329 -21.95 -5.78 -8.13
N ASN A 330 -22.17 -5.14 -9.28
CA ASN A 330 -22.66 -3.76 -9.31
C ASN A 330 -24.11 -3.67 -8.83
N ILE A 331 -24.97 -4.61 -9.22
CA ILE A 331 -26.37 -4.70 -8.76
C ILE A 331 -26.42 -5.01 -7.26
N GLU A 332 -25.73 -6.06 -6.80
CA GLU A 332 -25.61 -6.39 -5.37
C GLU A 332 -25.08 -5.19 -4.57
N GLY A 333 -24.04 -4.53 -5.07
CA GLY A 333 -23.47 -3.34 -4.45
C GLY A 333 -24.40 -2.12 -4.44
N ARG A 334 -25.34 -1.99 -5.38
CA ARG A 334 -26.41 -0.97 -5.36
C ARG A 334 -27.44 -1.31 -4.29
N ILE A 335 -27.97 -2.54 -4.29
CA ILE A 335 -28.96 -3.01 -3.30
C ILE A 335 -28.43 -2.85 -1.87
N SER A 336 -27.21 -3.30 -1.58
CA SER A 336 -26.63 -3.16 -0.25
C SER A 336 -26.35 -1.70 0.15
N ARG A 337 -26.10 -0.80 -0.82
CA ARG A 337 -25.96 0.64 -0.52
C ARG A 337 -27.31 1.27 -0.22
N GLN A 338 -28.36 0.89 -0.96
CA GLN A 338 -29.72 1.39 -0.75
C GLN A 338 -30.20 1.02 0.65
N ARG A 339 -30.17 -0.28 1.01
CA ARG A 339 -30.51 -0.75 2.37
C ARG A 339 -29.77 0.00 3.49
N MET A 340 -28.50 0.36 3.26
CA MET A 340 -27.71 1.13 4.22
C MET A 340 -28.12 2.60 4.32
N MET A 341 -28.57 3.21 3.22
CA MET A 341 -29.15 4.55 3.25
C MET A 341 -30.52 4.53 3.94
N ASP A 342 -31.38 3.55 3.62
CA ASP A 342 -32.70 3.40 4.23
C ASP A 342 -32.57 3.28 5.77
N MET A 343 -31.65 2.44 6.26
CA MET A 343 -31.37 2.32 7.70
C MET A 343 -30.82 3.62 8.33
N LYS A 344 -30.08 4.45 7.57
CA LYS A 344 -29.59 5.74 8.08
C LYS A 344 -30.71 6.76 8.20
N ASP A 345 -31.58 6.81 7.20
CA ASP A 345 -32.72 7.70 7.17
C ASP A 345 -33.70 7.32 8.29
N GLU A 346 -33.94 6.02 8.48
CA GLU A 346 -34.69 5.48 9.61
C GLU A 346 -34.05 5.87 10.96
N ARG A 347 -32.74 5.66 11.14
CA ARG A 347 -32.02 6.06 12.36
C ARG A 347 -32.17 7.56 12.64
N ASP A 348 -32.05 8.41 11.62
CA ASP A 348 -32.12 9.85 11.78
C ASP A 348 -33.55 10.34 12.07
N LYS A 349 -34.57 9.73 11.47
CA LYS A 349 -35.98 9.90 11.83
C LYS A 349 -36.23 9.50 13.28
N LEU A 350 -35.87 8.28 13.68
CA LEU A 350 -36.04 7.78 15.06
C LEU A 350 -35.33 8.67 16.09
N ARG A 351 -34.13 9.16 15.77
CA ARG A 351 -33.40 10.11 16.63
C ARG A 351 -34.17 11.42 16.83
N SER A 352 -34.82 11.91 15.79
CA SER A 352 -35.66 13.12 15.87
C SER A 352 -36.91 12.88 16.73
N THR A 353 -37.56 11.72 16.57
CA THR A 353 -38.72 11.29 17.36
C THR A 353 -38.36 11.18 18.84
N ILE A 354 -37.27 10.48 19.20
CA ILE A 354 -36.78 10.38 20.58
C ILE A 354 -36.54 11.77 21.19
N LYS A 355 -35.95 12.69 20.42
CA LYS A 355 -35.69 14.06 20.90
C LYS A 355 -36.99 14.82 21.17
N ASN A 356 -38.02 14.64 20.33
CA ASN A 356 -39.32 15.28 20.50
C ASN A 356 -40.10 14.67 21.66
N LEU A 357 -40.10 13.35 21.82
CA LEU A 357 -40.69 12.66 22.96
C LEU A 357 -40.05 13.09 24.29
N LYS A 358 -38.71 13.15 24.37
CA LYS A 358 -38.01 13.69 25.55
C LYS A 358 -38.40 15.15 25.87
N LYS A 359 -38.61 15.99 24.85
CA LYS A 359 -39.07 17.38 25.06
C LYS A 359 -40.50 17.42 25.61
N ARG A 360 -41.42 16.61 25.05
CA ARG A 360 -42.80 16.48 25.51
C ARG A 360 -42.85 15.99 26.96
N TYR A 361 -42.12 14.92 27.27
CA TYR A 361 -41.96 14.41 28.63
C TYR A 361 -41.52 15.51 29.60
N ASN A 362 -40.43 16.23 29.29
CA ASN A 362 -39.93 17.29 30.19
C ASN A 362 -40.91 18.45 30.37
N LYS A 363 -41.77 18.73 29.36
CA LYS A 363 -42.82 19.76 29.46
C LYS A 363 -43.93 19.31 30.40
N ILE A 364 -44.38 18.07 30.28
CA ILE A 364 -45.44 17.50 31.12
C ILE A 364 -44.94 17.33 32.56
N GLU A 365 -43.74 16.76 32.75
CA GLU A 365 -43.12 16.63 34.08
C GLU A 365 -43.03 17.99 34.79
N ARG A 366 -42.75 19.07 34.07
CA ARG A 366 -42.71 20.42 34.64
C ARG A 366 -44.08 20.90 35.13
N LYS A 367 -45.15 20.68 34.36
CA LYS A 367 -46.53 21.02 34.75
C LYS A 367 -46.99 20.25 35.98
N VAL A 368 -46.70 18.94 35.98
CA VAL A 368 -47.02 18.02 37.09
C VAL A 368 -46.30 18.44 38.37
N LEU A 369 -45.02 18.80 38.30
CA LEU A 369 -44.24 19.22 39.47
C LEU A 369 -44.64 20.61 40.01
N LEU A 370 -45.12 21.52 39.16
CA LEU A 370 -45.54 22.86 39.56
C LEU A 370 -46.99 22.91 40.08
N ASN A 371 -47.76 21.83 39.96
CA ASN A 371 -49.19 21.78 40.24
C ASN A 371 -49.98 22.92 39.55
N GLU A 372 -49.72 23.17 38.26
CA GLU A 372 -50.36 24.26 37.49
C GLU A 372 -51.80 23.96 37.04
N GLU A 373 -52.30 22.72 37.21
CA GLU A 373 -53.61 22.26 36.72
C GLU A 373 -54.42 21.55 37.82
N SER A 374 -55.71 21.29 37.57
CA SER A 374 -56.60 20.60 38.51
C SER A 374 -56.12 19.17 38.83
N PRO A 375 -56.48 18.59 40.00
CA PRO A 375 -56.02 17.27 40.43
C PRO A 375 -56.29 16.16 39.39
N GLU A 376 -57.47 16.19 38.78
CA GLU A 376 -57.88 15.26 37.72
C GLU A 376 -57.00 15.36 36.46
N LYS A 377 -56.68 16.59 36.04
CA LYS A 377 -55.77 16.83 34.90
C LYS A 377 -54.34 16.40 35.22
N ILE A 378 -53.88 16.55 36.47
CA ILE A 378 -52.56 16.06 36.90
C ILE A 378 -52.51 14.52 36.82
N ALA A 379 -53.57 13.82 37.20
CA ALA A 379 -53.65 12.36 37.07
C ALA A 379 -53.57 11.91 35.60
N ASP A 380 -54.29 12.58 34.70
CA ASP A 380 -54.21 12.32 33.25
C ASP A 380 -52.80 12.61 32.70
N LEU A 381 -52.17 13.72 33.10
CA LEU A 381 -50.80 14.05 32.71
C LEU A 381 -49.78 13.01 33.20
N LYS A 382 -49.99 12.40 34.38
CA LYS A 382 -49.15 11.29 34.87
C LYS A 382 -49.31 10.02 34.01
N LYS A 383 -50.52 9.68 33.56
CA LYS A 383 -50.76 8.58 32.61
C LYS A 383 -50.09 8.86 31.26
N ARG A 384 -50.22 10.06 30.71
CA ARG A 384 -49.50 10.46 29.48
C ARG A 384 -47.97 10.41 29.62
N MET A 385 -47.43 10.65 30.83
CA MET A 385 -45.99 10.50 31.08
C MET A 385 -45.53 9.04 30.99
N THR A 386 -46.29 8.08 31.51
CA THR A 386 -45.95 6.66 31.43
C THR A 386 -46.04 6.15 29.99
N GLU A 387 -47.05 6.58 29.22
CA GLU A 387 -47.16 6.31 27.79
C GLU A 387 -45.93 6.82 27.01
N ILE A 388 -45.53 8.09 27.24
CA ILE A 388 -44.35 8.66 26.58
C ILE A 388 -43.07 7.91 26.97
N ILE A 389 -42.95 7.39 28.19
CA ILE A 389 -41.80 6.56 28.59
C ILE A 389 -41.76 5.27 27.76
N ASN A 390 -42.89 4.60 27.60
CA ASN A 390 -43.00 3.38 26.80
C ASN A 390 -42.68 3.66 25.32
N GLU A 391 -43.23 4.72 24.74
CA GLU A 391 -42.90 5.14 23.37
C GLU A 391 -41.40 5.46 23.20
N ILE A 392 -40.78 6.10 24.19
CA ILE A 392 -39.33 6.38 24.18
C ILE A 392 -38.54 5.06 24.19
N LYS A 393 -38.98 4.06 24.96
CA LYS A 393 -38.33 2.75 25.04
C LYS A 393 -38.42 2.03 23.69
N ASP A 394 -39.62 1.91 23.12
CA ASP A 394 -39.84 1.24 21.83
C ASP A 394 -39.08 1.93 20.69
N THR A 395 -39.09 3.27 20.66
CA THR A 395 -38.37 4.05 19.65
C THR A 395 -36.85 3.90 19.81
N LYS A 396 -36.34 3.78 21.05
CA LYS A 396 -34.91 3.49 21.31
C LYS A 396 -34.51 2.11 20.84
N ASP A 397 -35.35 1.10 21.01
CA ASP A 397 -35.06 -0.26 20.56
C ASP A 397 -35.02 -0.33 19.03
N LYS A 398 -35.98 0.30 18.35
CA LYS A 398 -35.95 0.49 16.88
C LYS A 398 -34.69 1.25 16.44
N TYR A 399 -34.31 2.32 17.15
CA TYR A 399 -33.11 3.10 16.87
C TYR A 399 -31.84 2.23 17.01
N GLN A 400 -31.78 1.39 18.05
CA GLN A 400 -30.66 0.51 18.31
C GLN A 400 -30.56 -0.59 17.24
N ASN A 401 -31.69 -1.14 16.79
CA ASN A 401 -31.73 -2.11 15.70
C ASN A 401 -31.22 -1.52 14.37
N ALA A 402 -31.69 -0.33 13.98
CA ALA A 402 -31.17 0.38 12.82
C ALA A 402 -29.67 0.69 12.95
N GLN A 403 -29.22 1.09 14.15
CA GLN A 403 -27.80 1.34 14.41
C GLN A 403 -26.94 0.07 14.36
N ASN A 404 -27.44 -1.06 14.87
CA ASN A 404 -26.79 -2.37 14.79
C ASN A 404 -26.69 -2.86 13.35
N GLY A 405 -27.74 -2.71 12.54
CA GLY A 405 -27.72 -3.06 11.12
C GLY A 405 -26.68 -2.24 10.32
N ILE A 406 -26.58 -0.93 10.59
CA ILE A 406 -25.52 -0.09 10.03
C ILE A 406 -24.13 -0.57 10.49
N HIS A 407 -24.00 -0.94 11.76
CA HIS A 407 -22.73 -1.43 12.32
C HIS A 407 -22.28 -2.73 11.64
N GLN A 408 -23.16 -3.73 11.55
CA GLN A 408 -22.92 -5.01 10.89
C GLN A 408 -22.50 -4.82 9.42
N TYR A 409 -23.17 -3.94 8.67
CA TYR A 409 -22.78 -3.60 7.30
C TYR A 409 -21.32 -3.12 7.21
N PHE A 410 -20.90 -2.22 8.12
CA PHE A 410 -19.53 -1.72 8.13
C PHE A 410 -18.52 -2.76 8.66
N GLU A 411 -18.92 -3.63 9.57
CA GLU A 411 -18.10 -4.74 10.06
C GLU A 411 -17.85 -5.80 8.99
N GLU A 412 -18.86 -6.25 8.25
CA GLU A 412 -18.67 -7.17 7.13
C GLU A 412 -17.73 -6.58 6.07
N ARG A 413 -17.91 -5.29 5.78
CA ARG A 413 -17.06 -4.58 4.83
C ARG A 413 -15.62 -4.45 5.35
N ARG A 414 -15.45 -4.33 6.67
CA ARG A 414 -14.15 -4.34 7.36
C ARG A 414 -13.51 -5.73 7.28
N LYS A 415 -14.24 -6.80 7.61
CA LYS A 415 -13.79 -8.21 7.51
C LYS A 415 -13.29 -8.52 6.08
N LYS A 416 -14.10 -8.22 5.06
CA LYS A 416 -13.71 -8.37 3.64
C LYS A 416 -12.46 -7.55 3.27
N TYR A 417 -12.25 -6.39 3.88
CA TYR A 417 -11.06 -5.57 3.66
C TYR A 417 -9.82 -6.15 4.38
N GLU A 418 -9.99 -6.65 5.60
CA GLU A 418 -8.94 -7.28 6.39
C GLU A 418 -8.47 -8.60 5.78
N GLU A 419 -9.37 -9.44 5.25
CA GLU A 419 -9.03 -10.62 4.46
C GLU A 419 -8.21 -10.27 3.22
N LYS A 420 -8.64 -9.25 2.47
CA LYS A 420 -7.87 -8.72 1.33
C LYS A 420 -6.50 -8.21 1.77
N LYS A 421 -6.40 -7.54 2.92
CA LYS A 421 -5.14 -7.07 3.49
C LYS A 421 -4.24 -8.25 3.85
N LYS A 422 -4.77 -9.29 4.50
CA LYS A 422 -4.06 -10.55 4.83
C LYS A 422 -3.55 -11.23 3.56
N HIS A 423 -4.38 -11.38 2.53
CA HIS A 423 -3.96 -11.96 1.24
C HIS A 423 -2.86 -11.11 0.56
N ILE A 424 -2.96 -9.78 0.62
CA ILE A 424 -1.92 -8.90 0.07
C ILE A 424 -0.61 -9.07 0.85
N ALA A 425 -0.67 -9.23 2.18
CA ALA A 425 0.50 -9.48 3.02
C ALA A 425 1.14 -10.85 2.75
N THR A 426 0.36 -11.93 2.64
CA THR A 426 0.90 -13.26 2.26
C THR A 426 1.49 -13.25 0.85
N ARG A 427 0.86 -12.54 -0.09
CA ARG A 427 1.43 -12.35 -1.43
C ARG A 427 2.76 -11.59 -1.38
N LYS A 428 2.91 -10.61 -0.49
CA LYS A 428 4.17 -9.90 -0.28
C LYS A 428 5.27 -10.86 0.16
N THR A 429 5.03 -11.66 1.20
CA THR A 429 6.04 -12.59 1.75
C THR A 429 6.46 -13.64 0.73
N ILE A 430 5.52 -14.16 -0.07
CA ILE A 430 5.82 -15.09 -1.18
C ILE A 430 6.70 -14.42 -2.23
N LEU A 431 6.41 -13.18 -2.61
CA LEU A 431 7.22 -12.45 -3.60
C LEU A 431 8.61 -12.13 -3.06
N GLU A 432 8.74 -11.79 -1.78
CA GLU A 432 10.04 -11.56 -1.12
C GLU A 432 10.91 -12.82 -1.13
N LYS A 433 10.36 -13.97 -0.72
CA LYS A 433 11.03 -15.29 -0.81
C LYS A 433 11.44 -15.60 -2.26
N ARG A 434 10.57 -15.30 -3.23
CA ARG A 434 10.86 -15.51 -4.66
C ARG A 434 12.03 -14.67 -5.16
N ILE A 435 12.21 -13.44 -4.67
CA ILE A 435 13.37 -12.61 -5.03
C ILE A 435 14.65 -13.24 -4.52
N VAL A 436 14.67 -13.71 -3.27
CA VAL A 436 15.86 -14.35 -2.68
C VAL A 436 16.28 -15.56 -3.52
N VAL A 437 15.32 -16.43 -3.88
CA VAL A 437 15.58 -17.59 -4.74
C VAL A 437 16.10 -17.17 -6.12
N LEU A 438 15.48 -16.17 -6.76
CA LEU A 438 15.93 -15.70 -8.07
C LEU A 438 17.34 -15.09 -8.02
N ARG A 439 17.69 -14.38 -6.94
CA ARG A 439 19.05 -13.85 -6.73
C ARG A 439 20.05 -14.99 -6.55
N ARG A 440 19.75 -16.00 -5.73
CA ARG A 440 20.61 -17.18 -5.54
C ARG A 440 20.87 -17.92 -6.86
N ILE A 441 19.84 -18.14 -7.68
CA ILE A 441 19.98 -18.75 -9.00
C ILE A 441 20.82 -17.87 -9.94
N MET A 442 20.67 -16.55 -9.88
CA MET A 442 21.48 -15.62 -10.67
C MET A 442 22.97 -15.72 -10.29
N THR A 443 23.28 -15.67 -8.99
CA THR A 443 24.66 -15.83 -8.47
C THR A 443 25.27 -17.17 -8.85
N LEU A 444 24.50 -18.26 -8.82
CA LEU A 444 24.98 -19.57 -9.30
C LEU A 444 25.32 -19.56 -10.80
N ASN A 445 24.53 -18.87 -11.62
CA ASN A 445 24.84 -18.73 -13.05
C ASN A 445 26.01 -17.77 -13.30
N GLU A 446 26.20 -16.74 -12.47
CA GLU A 446 27.36 -15.85 -12.51
C GLU A 446 28.65 -16.61 -12.16
N LYS A 447 28.64 -17.44 -11.11
CA LYS A 447 29.76 -18.32 -10.77
C LYS A 447 30.07 -19.35 -11.87
N LYS A 448 29.03 -19.92 -12.50
CA LYS A 448 29.22 -20.80 -13.66
C LYS A 448 29.80 -20.05 -14.86
N LEU A 449 29.41 -18.79 -15.07
CA LEU A 449 29.91 -17.97 -16.17
C LEU A 449 31.40 -17.63 -16.00
N SER A 450 31.87 -17.42 -14.77
CA SER A 450 33.29 -17.17 -14.49
C SER A 450 34.17 -18.40 -14.66
N GLN A 451 33.61 -19.60 -14.54
CA GLN A 451 34.32 -20.88 -14.68
C GLN A 451 34.21 -21.51 -16.09
N GLU A 452 33.36 -20.98 -16.97
CA GLU A 452 33.07 -21.58 -18.28
C GLU A 452 33.94 -20.97 -19.38
N ASN A 453 34.75 -21.80 -20.05
CA ASN A 453 35.68 -21.36 -21.10
C ASN A 453 35.02 -21.30 -22.49
N SER A 454 33.96 -22.09 -22.74
CA SER A 454 33.29 -22.14 -24.06
C SER A 454 32.48 -20.87 -24.38
N ARG A 455 32.81 -20.19 -25.48
CA ARG A 455 32.13 -18.96 -25.96
C ARG A 455 30.62 -19.14 -26.13
N GLY A 456 30.18 -20.27 -26.69
CA GLY A 456 28.76 -20.59 -26.89
C GLY A 456 28.00 -20.78 -25.58
N LYS A 457 28.58 -21.52 -24.63
CA LYS A 457 27.98 -21.73 -23.29
C LYS A 457 27.97 -20.43 -22.47
N ARG A 458 29.03 -19.62 -22.54
CA ARG A 458 29.07 -18.27 -21.92
C ARG A 458 27.95 -17.37 -22.43
N GLN A 459 27.67 -17.33 -23.75
CA GLN A 459 26.54 -16.56 -24.29
C GLN A 459 25.19 -17.03 -23.75
N VAL A 460 24.97 -18.35 -23.64
CA VAL A 460 23.73 -18.90 -23.07
C VAL A 460 23.57 -18.52 -21.60
N LEU A 461 24.65 -18.59 -20.81
CA LEU A 461 24.66 -18.18 -19.40
C LEU A 461 24.37 -16.68 -19.25
N LEU A 462 24.97 -15.81 -20.07
CA LEU A 462 24.67 -14.37 -20.11
C LEU A 462 23.20 -14.09 -20.44
N ARG A 463 22.60 -14.80 -21.41
CA ARG A 463 21.16 -14.69 -21.72
C ARG A 463 20.30 -15.10 -20.52
N LYS A 464 20.65 -16.20 -19.82
CA LYS A 464 19.96 -16.65 -18.60
C LYS A 464 20.05 -15.60 -17.48
N ILE A 465 21.24 -15.04 -17.22
CA ILE A 465 21.44 -13.97 -16.23
C ILE A 465 20.57 -12.77 -16.59
N LYS A 466 20.59 -12.30 -17.84
CA LYS A 466 19.77 -11.16 -18.30
C LYS A 466 18.26 -11.39 -18.11
N VAL A 467 17.77 -12.61 -18.37
CA VAL A 467 16.38 -13.01 -18.11
C VAL A 467 16.07 -13.01 -16.62
N LEU A 468 16.96 -13.53 -15.78
CA LEU A 468 16.81 -13.53 -14.31
C LEU A 468 16.78 -12.10 -13.76
N SER A 469 17.71 -11.21 -14.18
CA SER A 469 17.71 -9.81 -13.74
C SER A 469 16.43 -9.06 -14.16
N ARG A 470 15.85 -9.39 -15.33
CA ARG A 470 14.54 -8.85 -15.74
C ARG A 470 13.40 -9.38 -14.85
N ARG A 471 13.42 -10.67 -14.49
CA ARG A 471 12.43 -11.28 -13.57
C ARG A 471 12.53 -10.68 -12.17
N ILE A 472 13.73 -10.56 -11.59
CA ILE A 472 13.97 -9.95 -10.28
C ILE A 472 13.37 -8.54 -10.24
N ARG A 473 13.67 -7.69 -11.25
CA ARG A 473 13.12 -6.33 -11.34
C ARG A 473 11.59 -6.29 -11.37
N ARG A 474 10.93 -7.23 -12.06
CA ARG A 474 9.45 -7.31 -12.09
C ARG A 474 8.87 -7.68 -10.72
N VAL A 475 9.49 -8.62 -10.03
CA VAL A 475 9.07 -9.03 -8.68
C VAL A 475 9.28 -7.88 -7.69
N ASP A 476 10.43 -7.21 -7.74
CA ASP A 476 10.74 -6.02 -6.90
C ASP A 476 9.70 -4.91 -7.08
N ARG A 477 9.33 -4.59 -8.32
CA ARG A 477 8.27 -3.61 -8.61
C ARG A 477 6.93 -4.02 -8.00
N SER A 478 6.61 -5.31 -8.03
CA SER A 478 5.37 -5.84 -7.45
C SER A 478 5.36 -5.71 -5.92
N ILE A 479 6.47 -6.03 -5.25
CA ILE A 479 6.64 -5.86 -3.80
C ILE A 479 6.52 -4.37 -3.43
N LYS A 480 7.19 -3.47 -4.15
CA LYS A 480 7.09 -2.02 -3.92
C LYS A 480 5.65 -1.50 -4.05
N SER A 481 4.91 -1.97 -5.05
CA SER A 481 3.48 -1.65 -5.22
C SER A 481 2.65 -2.12 -4.02
N ILE A 482 2.85 -3.35 -3.57
CA ILE A 482 2.17 -3.91 -2.40
C ILE A 482 2.50 -3.13 -1.13
N ASN A 483 3.78 -2.84 -0.87
CA ASN A 483 4.22 -2.02 0.26
C ASN A 483 3.58 -0.64 0.24
N ARG A 484 3.51 0.02 -0.93
CA ARG A 484 2.83 1.31 -1.08
C ARG A 484 1.35 1.21 -0.69
N ARG A 485 0.65 0.15 -1.13
CA ARG A 485 -0.77 -0.08 -0.78
C ARG A 485 -0.96 -0.29 0.72
N LEU A 486 -0.16 -1.15 1.35
CA LEU A 486 -0.23 -1.42 2.78
C LEU A 486 0.05 -0.17 3.63
N ARG A 487 1.14 0.56 3.32
CA ARG A 487 1.49 1.82 4.00
C ARG A 487 0.38 2.87 3.87
N ASN A 488 -0.19 3.03 2.67
CA ASN A 488 -1.29 3.97 2.46
C ASN A 488 -2.59 3.56 3.16
N SER A 489 -2.80 2.27 3.42
CA SER A 489 -3.93 1.79 4.22
C SER A 489 -3.79 2.23 5.68
N ILE A 490 -2.60 2.09 6.26
CA ILE A 490 -2.29 2.49 7.65
C ILE A 490 -2.48 4.00 7.81
N ILE A 491 -1.91 4.81 6.92
CA ILE A 491 -2.07 6.27 6.93
C ILE A 491 -3.55 6.69 6.87
N ARG A 492 -4.36 6.03 6.04
CA ARG A 492 -5.80 6.33 5.94
C ARG A 492 -6.56 5.95 7.21
N ALA A 493 -6.17 4.84 7.83
CA ALA A 493 -6.80 4.38 9.06
C ALA A 493 -6.43 5.29 10.24
N SER A 494 -5.17 5.70 10.39
CA SER A 494 -4.73 6.72 11.36
C SER A 494 -5.57 8.01 11.26
N LYS A 495 -5.74 8.57 10.05
CA LYS A 495 -6.59 9.76 9.83
C LYS A 495 -8.06 9.54 10.22
N ARG A 496 -8.59 8.32 10.12
CA ARG A 496 -9.96 8.01 10.54
C ARG A 496 -10.07 7.94 12.05
N SER A 497 -9.10 7.34 12.74
CA SER A 497 -9.05 7.28 14.20
C SER A 497 -8.95 8.69 14.80
N GLU A 498 -8.11 9.56 14.23
CA GLU A 498 -8.00 10.97 14.63
C GLU A 498 -9.34 11.71 14.52
N ARG A 499 -10.09 11.50 13.43
CA ARG A 499 -11.45 12.08 13.27
C ARG A 499 -12.44 11.58 14.32
N LYS A 500 -12.34 10.30 14.73
CA LYS A 500 -13.17 9.75 15.82
C LYS A 500 -12.86 10.42 17.16
N VAL A 501 -11.58 10.61 17.49
CA VAL A 501 -11.15 11.33 18.70
C VAL A 501 -11.74 12.74 18.73
N ILE A 502 -11.65 13.48 17.61
CA ILE A 502 -12.24 14.82 17.51
C ILE A 502 -13.76 14.78 17.73
N LEU A 503 -14.46 13.81 17.14
CA LEU A 503 -15.91 13.67 17.28
C LEU A 503 -16.33 13.37 18.71
N PHE A 504 -15.67 12.43 19.39
CA PHE A 504 -15.99 12.09 20.79
C PHE A 504 -15.60 13.22 21.75
N SER A 505 -14.47 13.91 21.53
CA SER A 505 -14.10 15.09 22.30
C SER A 505 -15.12 16.24 22.18
N LYS A 506 -15.67 16.46 20.97
CA LYS A 506 -16.78 17.41 20.77
C LYS A 506 -18.04 17.01 21.55
N LYS A 507 -18.41 15.73 21.52
CA LYS A 507 -19.55 15.20 22.29
C LYS A 507 -19.34 15.39 23.80
N GLU A 508 -18.16 15.05 24.31
CA GLU A 508 -17.81 15.23 25.73
C GLU A 508 -17.97 16.69 26.17
N ARG A 509 -17.46 17.65 25.37
CA ARG A 509 -17.61 19.09 25.65
C ARG A 509 -19.07 19.54 25.67
N LEU A 510 -19.89 19.04 24.76
CA LEU A 510 -21.32 19.37 24.73
C LEU A 510 -22.05 18.87 25.98
N ILE A 511 -21.76 17.65 26.43
CA ILE A 511 -22.36 17.09 27.65
C ILE A 511 -21.90 17.88 28.88
N LYS A 512 -20.60 18.19 28.99
CA LYS A 512 -20.07 19.04 30.08
C LYS A 512 -20.75 20.41 30.13
N LYS A 513 -21.00 21.06 28.97
CA LYS A 513 -21.75 22.31 28.91
C LYS A 513 -23.19 22.17 29.41
N LYS A 514 -23.87 21.06 29.08
CA LYS A 514 -25.23 20.80 29.57
C LYS A 514 -25.26 20.60 31.09
N LEU A 515 -24.33 19.82 31.63
CA LEU A 515 -24.17 19.63 33.08
C LEU A 515 -23.94 20.98 33.80
N ALA A 516 -23.03 21.82 33.28
CA ALA A 516 -22.78 23.14 33.87
C ALA A 516 -24.04 24.04 33.85
N ARG A 517 -24.84 23.99 32.78
CA ARG A 517 -26.13 24.72 32.71
C ARG A 517 -27.13 24.21 33.76
N LEU A 518 -27.16 22.91 34.03
CA LEU A 518 -28.03 22.35 35.08
C LEU A 518 -27.60 22.82 36.48
N VAL A 519 -26.29 22.91 36.76
CA VAL A 519 -25.79 23.45 38.04
C VAL A 519 -26.23 24.89 38.26
N VAL A 520 -26.11 25.75 37.23
CA VAL A 520 -26.58 27.15 37.30
C VAL A 520 -28.10 27.20 37.48
N ARG A 521 -28.84 26.36 36.74
CA ARG A 521 -30.31 26.28 36.86
C ARG A 521 -30.74 25.83 38.25
N ARG A 522 -30.04 24.86 38.87
CA ARG A 522 -30.28 24.40 40.25
C ARG A 522 -30.17 25.54 41.24
N LYS A 523 -29.08 26.32 41.18
CA LYS A 523 -28.89 27.50 42.04
C LYS A 523 -30.04 28.50 41.90
N LYS A 524 -30.48 28.77 40.67
CA LYS A 524 -31.61 29.68 40.39
C LYS A 524 -32.95 29.13 40.89
N TYR A 525 -33.15 27.81 40.88
CA TYR A 525 -34.40 27.20 41.32
C TYR A 525 -34.46 27.12 42.85
N ASN A 526 -33.33 26.87 43.52
CA ASN A 526 -33.23 26.87 44.98
C ASN A 526 -33.55 28.25 45.59
N SER A 527 -33.34 29.35 44.87
CA SER A 527 -33.62 30.70 45.35
C SER A 527 -35.08 31.15 45.14
N SER A 528 -35.97 30.28 44.66
CA SER A 528 -37.37 30.62 44.38
C SER A 528 -38.28 29.48 44.83
N GLU A 529 -39.15 29.78 45.78
CA GLU A 529 -40.06 28.82 46.42
C GLU A 529 -40.94 28.05 45.41
N LYS A 530 -41.45 28.75 44.39
CA LYS A 530 -42.20 28.13 43.28
C LYS A 530 -41.35 27.19 42.42
N LEU A 531 -40.08 27.50 42.20
CA LEU A 531 -39.19 26.74 41.30
C LEU A 531 -38.45 25.59 42.01
N VAL A 532 -38.36 25.60 43.34
CA VAL A 532 -37.79 24.51 44.15
C VAL A 532 -38.46 23.17 43.83
N LYS A 533 -39.77 23.17 43.56
CA LYS A 533 -40.55 21.98 43.15
C LYS A 533 -40.01 21.30 41.87
N LEU A 534 -39.21 21.99 41.06
CA LEU A 534 -38.59 21.46 39.83
C LEU A 534 -37.20 20.83 40.03
N ILE A 535 -36.64 20.81 41.25
CA ILE A 535 -35.35 20.18 41.54
C ILE A 535 -35.31 18.69 41.16
N PRO A 536 -36.35 17.87 41.40
CA PRO A 536 -36.35 16.45 41.02
C PRO A 536 -36.10 16.23 39.51
N GLN A 537 -36.67 17.09 38.65
CA GLN A 537 -36.41 17.06 37.20
C GLN A 537 -34.93 17.37 36.88
N ILE A 538 -34.30 18.30 37.60
CA ILE A 538 -32.88 18.61 37.42
C ILE A 538 -32.01 17.41 37.80
N ASP A 539 -32.28 16.76 38.93
CA ASP A 539 -31.50 15.62 39.42
C ASP A 539 -31.57 14.42 38.45
N ARG A 540 -32.76 14.13 37.89
CA ARG A 540 -32.92 13.11 36.84
C ARG A 540 -32.07 13.43 35.60
N LEU A 541 -32.17 14.66 35.09
CA LEU A 541 -31.39 15.08 33.92
C LEU A 541 -29.89 15.06 34.18
N GLU A 542 -29.46 15.40 35.39
CA GLU A 542 -28.06 15.33 35.80
C GLU A 542 -27.55 13.88 35.81
N LYS A 543 -28.33 12.94 36.36
CA LYS A 543 -28.02 11.51 36.32
C LYS A 543 -27.90 11.01 34.86
N GLU A 544 -28.85 11.35 33.98
CA GLU A 544 -28.80 10.99 32.56
C GLU A 544 -27.51 11.48 31.89
N TYR A 545 -27.17 12.77 32.04
CA TYR A 545 -25.98 13.33 31.41
C TYR A 545 -24.67 12.83 32.03
N LYS A 546 -24.63 12.49 33.32
CA LYS A 546 -23.48 11.83 33.95
C LYS A 546 -23.25 10.45 33.35
N THR A 547 -24.30 9.67 33.11
CA THR A 547 -24.22 8.34 32.48
C THR A 547 -23.76 8.45 31.02
N GLU A 548 -24.33 9.38 30.24
CA GLU A 548 -23.86 9.68 28.87
C GLU A 548 -22.39 10.11 28.85
N LEU A 549 -21.96 10.93 29.81
CA LEU A 549 -20.58 11.38 29.91
C LEU A 549 -19.61 10.22 30.18
N LYS A 550 -19.96 9.29 31.09
CA LYS A 550 -19.17 8.08 31.35
C LYS A 550 -19.00 7.26 30.07
N GLN A 551 -20.07 7.01 29.33
CA GLN A 551 -20.03 6.28 28.04
C GLN A 551 -19.19 7.00 26.98
N VAL A 552 -19.30 8.32 26.85
CA VAL A 552 -18.49 9.07 25.88
C VAL A 552 -17.00 9.07 26.25
N LYS A 553 -16.66 9.14 27.55
CA LYS A 553 -15.27 9.06 28.03
C LYS A 553 -14.64 7.70 27.72
N THR A 554 -15.35 6.59 27.92
CA THR A 554 -14.81 5.26 27.59
C THR A 554 -14.57 5.11 26.09
N LEU A 555 -15.49 5.59 25.24
CA LEU A 555 -15.32 5.61 23.79
C LEU A 555 -14.17 6.52 23.34
N LEU A 556 -14.00 7.68 23.97
CA LEU A 556 -12.90 8.60 23.70
C LEU A 556 -11.55 7.95 24.02
N LYS A 557 -11.40 7.34 25.21
CA LYS A 557 -10.17 6.66 25.62
C LYS A 557 -9.79 5.53 24.66
N LYS A 558 -10.76 4.71 24.25
CA LYS A 558 -10.55 3.66 23.23
C LYS A 558 -10.10 4.24 21.89
N ALA A 559 -10.72 5.34 21.44
CA ALA A 559 -10.35 5.99 20.18
C ALA A 559 -8.96 6.66 20.24
N GLU A 560 -8.57 7.22 21.39
CA GLU A 560 -7.25 7.81 21.62
C GLU A 560 -6.15 6.74 21.61
N GLN A 561 -6.38 5.60 22.26
CA GLN A 561 -5.47 4.45 22.20
C GLN A 561 -5.28 3.96 20.75
N GLU A 562 -6.37 3.78 19.99
CA GLU A 562 -6.32 3.38 18.58
C GLU A 562 -5.58 4.44 17.72
N ALA A 563 -5.82 5.73 17.96
CA ALA A 563 -5.16 6.81 17.23
C ALA A 563 -3.65 6.86 17.52
N ASN A 564 -3.25 6.73 18.79
CA ASN A 564 -1.85 6.77 19.21
C ASN A 564 -1.05 5.60 18.62
N SER A 565 -1.59 4.38 18.67
CA SER A 565 -0.98 3.19 18.05
C SER A 565 -0.77 3.40 16.55
N MET A 566 -1.79 3.87 15.84
CA MET A 566 -1.72 4.08 14.40
C MET A 566 -0.82 5.28 14.02
N GLU A 567 -0.72 6.30 14.87
CA GLU A 567 0.21 7.41 14.68
C GLU A 567 1.67 6.95 14.80
N ALA A 568 1.97 6.05 15.75
CA ALA A 568 3.28 5.43 15.89
C ALA A 568 3.68 4.67 14.61
N GLU A 569 2.78 3.82 14.07
CA GLU A 569 3.02 3.13 12.79
C GLU A 569 3.24 4.11 11.63
N VAL A 570 2.48 5.22 11.58
CA VAL A 570 2.65 6.24 10.54
C VAL A 570 4.01 6.95 10.66
N LYS A 571 4.50 7.20 11.89
CA LYS A 571 5.84 7.76 12.12
C LYS A 571 6.92 6.82 11.60
N GLU A 572 6.83 5.52 11.88
CA GLU A 572 7.75 4.52 11.32
C GLU A 572 7.70 4.46 9.80
N ILE A 573 6.50 4.45 9.21
CA ILE A 573 6.32 4.47 7.76
C ILE A 573 6.99 5.69 7.12
N ASN A 574 6.90 6.85 7.78
CA ASN A 574 7.52 8.08 7.30
C ASN A 574 9.05 8.02 7.41
N LYS A 575 9.60 7.49 8.52
CA LYS A 575 11.05 7.24 8.66
C LYS A 575 11.57 6.33 7.53
N ILE A 576 10.91 5.20 7.29
CA ILE A 576 11.30 4.27 6.22
C ILE A 576 11.20 4.94 4.84
N ARG A 577 10.22 5.81 4.61
CA ARG A 577 10.09 6.56 3.35
C ARG A 577 11.24 7.55 3.15
N GLU A 578 11.69 8.20 4.21
CA GLU A 578 12.84 9.11 4.18
C GLU A 578 14.14 8.37 3.92
N GLU A 579 14.37 7.25 4.59
CA GLU A 579 15.53 6.38 4.34
C GLU A 579 15.54 5.83 2.91
N GLU A 580 14.40 5.32 2.42
CA GLU A 580 14.28 4.88 1.03
C GLU A 580 14.55 6.00 0.03
N ALA A 581 14.17 7.24 0.34
CA ALA A 581 14.43 8.39 -0.51
C ALA A 581 15.94 8.72 -0.52
N LYS A 582 16.58 8.77 0.66
CA LYS A 582 18.04 8.96 0.79
C LYS A 582 18.82 7.88 0.03
N ILE A 583 18.43 6.62 0.15
CA ILE A 583 19.07 5.50 -0.57
C ILE A 583 18.89 5.65 -2.08
N ARG A 584 17.71 6.08 -2.56
CA ARG A 584 17.48 6.33 -3.99
C ARG A 584 18.34 7.45 -4.52
N GLU A 585 18.48 8.54 -3.76
CA GLU A 585 19.32 9.67 -4.11
C GLU A 585 20.80 9.26 -4.19
N ARG A 586 21.33 8.56 -3.18
CA ARG A 586 22.70 8.03 -3.19
C ARG A 586 22.94 7.10 -4.39
N ASN A 587 22.01 6.19 -4.68
CA ASN A 587 22.11 5.28 -5.81
C ASN A 587 22.05 6.01 -7.17
N LEU A 588 21.30 7.10 -7.26
CA LEU A 588 21.25 7.95 -8.44
C LEU A 588 22.59 8.67 -8.64
N LYS A 589 23.15 9.27 -7.58
CA LYS A 589 24.48 9.90 -7.58
C LYS A 589 25.58 8.93 -8.01
N LYS A 590 25.60 7.72 -7.43
CA LYS A 590 26.54 6.65 -7.85
C LYS A 590 26.39 6.28 -9.34
N ARG A 591 25.17 6.23 -9.87
CA ARG A 591 24.94 5.96 -11.30
C ARG A 591 25.38 7.09 -12.20
N ILE A 592 25.18 8.34 -11.78
CA ILE A 592 25.69 9.52 -12.49
C ILE A 592 27.20 9.40 -12.60
N HIS A 593 27.90 9.14 -11.49
CA HIS A 593 29.35 8.97 -11.46
C HIS A 593 29.84 7.83 -12.38
N VAL A 594 29.21 6.65 -12.33
CA VAL A 594 29.57 5.53 -13.23
C VAL A 594 29.39 5.88 -14.71
N VAL A 595 28.35 6.65 -15.06
CA VAL A 595 28.11 7.06 -16.45
C VAL A 595 29.08 8.18 -16.87
N GLN A 596 29.44 9.08 -15.96
CA GLN A 596 30.49 10.10 -16.16
C GLN A 596 31.85 9.46 -16.42
N ASN A 597 32.27 8.49 -15.61
CA ASN A 597 33.54 7.79 -15.81
C ASN A 597 33.59 7.06 -17.16
N LYS A 598 32.45 6.49 -17.60
CA LYS A 598 32.35 5.90 -18.95
C LYS A 598 32.49 6.92 -20.07
N LEU A 599 31.93 8.12 -19.90
CA LEU A 599 32.09 9.21 -20.86
C LEU A 599 33.56 9.65 -20.92
N GLN A 600 34.21 9.80 -19.77
CA GLN A 600 35.62 10.20 -19.66
C GLN A 600 36.55 9.21 -20.37
N VAL A 601 36.36 7.90 -20.17
CA VAL A 601 37.12 6.85 -20.89
C VAL A 601 36.91 6.91 -22.41
N LEU A 602 35.72 7.32 -22.86
CA LEU A 602 35.43 7.43 -24.29
C LEU A 602 35.96 8.72 -24.91
N ASN A 603 36.18 9.79 -24.13
CA ASN A 603 36.66 11.08 -24.64
C ASN A 603 37.98 10.96 -25.40
N GLY A 604 38.89 10.07 -24.97
CA GLY A 604 40.15 9.78 -25.67
C GLY A 604 40.05 8.90 -26.92
N ARG A 605 38.84 8.44 -27.32
CA ARG A 605 38.64 7.58 -28.50
C ARG A 605 37.94 8.34 -29.64
N LYS A 606 38.42 8.16 -30.87
CA LYS A 606 37.88 8.77 -32.11
C LYS A 606 36.97 7.79 -32.87
N GLY A 607 36.00 8.29 -33.64
CA GLY A 607 35.12 7.52 -34.56
C GLY A 607 33.62 7.86 -34.45
N GLY A 608 32.89 7.81 -35.57
CA GLY A 608 31.46 8.21 -35.66
C GLY A 608 30.55 7.49 -34.64
N LYS A 609 30.61 6.15 -34.58
CA LYS A 609 29.86 5.35 -33.58
C LYS A 609 30.24 5.68 -32.14
N VAL A 610 31.47 6.13 -31.89
CA VAL A 610 31.94 6.52 -30.55
C VAL A 610 31.36 7.90 -30.18
N ASN A 611 31.28 8.82 -31.14
CA ASN A 611 30.66 10.14 -30.96
C ASN A 611 29.15 10.02 -30.66
N ASP A 612 28.43 9.12 -31.34
CA ASP A 612 27.01 8.83 -31.03
C ASP A 612 26.83 8.33 -29.59
N ILE A 613 27.75 7.45 -29.14
CA ILE A 613 27.74 6.93 -27.77
C ILE A 613 28.05 8.04 -26.76
N LYS A 614 28.99 8.95 -27.05
CA LYS A 614 29.29 10.12 -26.21
C LYS A 614 28.07 11.02 -26.05
N ALA A 615 27.39 11.36 -27.16
CA ALA A 615 26.17 12.17 -27.15
C ALA A 615 25.05 11.51 -26.32
N MET A 616 24.80 10.20 -26.52
CA MET A 616 23.85 9.44 -25.71
C MET A 616 24.19 9.42 -24.22
N LEU A 617 25.47 9.34 -23.86
CA LEU A 617 25.92 9.34 -22.46
C LEU A 617 25.78 10.72 -21.82
N LYS A 618 26.09 11.81 -22.54
CA LYS A 618 25.86 13.21 -22.10
C LYS A 618 24.39 13.44 -21.76
N MET A 619 23.48 13.20 -22.71
CA MET A 619 22.02 13.29 -22.49
C MET A 619 21.55 12.44 -21.29
N LYS A 620 22.14 11.25 -21.12
CA LYS A 620 21.78 10.35 -20.01
C LYS A 620 22.24 10.89 -18.66
N ILE A 621 23.38 11.57 -18.60
CA ILE A 621 23.88 12.24 -17.39
C ILE A 621 22.95 13.38 -17.01
N GLU A 622 22.59 14.26 -17.94
CA GLU A 622 21.67 15.39 -17.71
C GLU A 622 20.30 14.92 -17.23
N ARG A 623 19.69 13.96 -17.93
CA ARG A 623 18.41 13.36 -17.50
C ARG A 623 18.47 12.76 -16.10
N MET A 624 19.65 12.32 -15.64
CA MET A 624 19.84 11.85 -14.26
C MET A 624 20.09 13.00 -13.28
N LYS A 625 20.83 14.06 -13.65
CA LYS A 625 21.02 15.28 -12.85
C LYS A 625 19.68 16.00 -12.60
N ILE A 626 18.86 16.21 -13.64
CA ILE A 626 17.51 16.79 -13.52
C ILE A 626 16.65 16.01 -12.51
N ARG A 627 16.69 14.66 -12.58
CA ARG A 627 15.98 13.81 -11.60
C ARG A 627 16.55 13.93 -10.19
N ALA A 628 17.85 14.15 -10.03
CA ALA A 628 18.47 14.37 -8.74
C ALA A 628 17.97 15.68 -8.11
N ASN A 629 18.02 16.77 -8.89
CA ASN A 629 17.57 18.10 -8.48
C ASN A 629 16.08 18.11 -8.12
N LYS A 630 15.23 17.48 -8.94
CA LYS A 630 13.78 17.36 -8.63
C LYS A 630 13.53 16.60 -7.31
N ASN A 631 14.28 15.53 -7.04
CA ASN A 631 14.15 14.81 -5.76
C ASN A 631 14.64 15.65 -4.57
N HIS A 632 15.69 16.45 -4.77
CA HIS A 632 16.21 17.36 -3.76
C HIS A 632 15.22 18.48 -3.44
N GLN A 633 14.64 19.13 -4.46
CA GLN A 633 13.57 20.13 -4.32
C GLN A 633 12.36 19.57 -3.56
N ILE A 634 11.88 18.37 -3.91
CA ILE A 634 10.77 17.71 -3.18
C ILE A 634 11.13 17.50 -1.70
N ALA A 635 12.38 17.18 -1.38
CA ALA A 635 12.83 17.02 -0.01
C ALA A 635 12.86 18.36 0.74
N LEU A 636 13.34 19.44 0.10
CA LEU A 636 13.30 20.80 0.63
C LEU A 636 11.86 21.27 0.87
N GLU A 637 10.95 21.08 -0.09
CA GLU A 637 9.54 21.46 0.03
C GLU A 637 8.84 20.75 1.20
N LYS A 638 9.18 19.47 1.44
CA LYS A 638 8.68 18.73 2.62
C LYS A 638 9.24 19.28 3.93
N LYS A 639 10.53 19.59 3.99
CA LYS A 639 11.13 20.23 5.17
C LYS A 639 10.45 21.58 5.45
N ARG A 640 10.21 22.38 4.40
CA ARG A 640 9.45 23.64 4.49
C ARG A 640 8.04 23.42 5.06
N LYS A 641 7.26 22.46 4.52
CA LYS A 641 5.91 22.15 5.04
C LYS A 641 5.91 21.72 6.52
N VAL A 642 6.89 20.93 6.94
CA VAL A 642 7.05 20.55 8.35
C VAL A 642 7.41 21.77 9.21
N GLY A 643 8.30 22.63 8.72
CA GLY A 643 8.64 23.92 9.34
C GLY A 643 7.42 24.81 9.54
N ILE A 644 6.65 25.06 8.47
CA ILE A 644 5.41 25.84 8.49
C ILE A 644 4.39 25.24 9.47
N SER A 645 4.24 23.91 9.52
CA SER A 645 3.35 23.27 10.48
C SER A 645 3.80 23.45 11.93
N ARG A 646 5.11 23.49 12.20
CA ARG A 646 5.65 23.77 13.53
C ARG A 646 5.38 25.23 13.89
N LEU A 647 5.69 26.17 13.00
CA LEU A 647 5.41 27.60 13.17
C LEU A 647 3.93 27.85 13.49
N ASN A 648 3.02 27.27 12.69
CA ASN A 648 1.57 27.35 12.90
C ASN A 648 1.12 26.80 14.27
N LYS A 649 1.78 25.76 14.80
CA LYS A 649 1.47 25.23 16.13
C LYS A 649 1.88 26.22 17.23
N VAL A 650 3.03 26.89 17.07
CA VAL A 650 3.51 27.91 18.00
C VAL A 650 2.60 29.15 17.94
N LEU A 651 2.25 29.64 16.74
CA LEU A 651 1.32 30.76 16.52
C LEU A 651 -0.06 30.50 17.17
N ARG A 652 -0.63 29.29 17.00
CA ARG A 652 -1.88 28.90 17.68
C ARG A 652 -1.76 28.91 19.21
N GLY A 653 -0.58 28.58 19.74
CA GLY A 653 -0.27 28.72 21.17
C GLY A 653 -0.27 30.18 21.61
N GLY A 654 0.33 31.07 20.82
CA GLY A 654 0.31 32.52 21.02
C GLY A 654 -1.10 33.10 21.06
N VAL A 655 -1.95 32.76 20.08
CA VAL A 655 -3.35 33.23 20.02
C VAL A 655 -4.18 32.83 21.25
N LYS A 656 -3.96 31.63 21.82
CA LYS A 656 -4.64 31.22 23.06
C LYS A 656 -4.23 32.09 24.25
N ARG A 657 -2.95 32.46 24.33
CA ARG A 657 -2.43 33.33 25.39
C ARG A 657 -2.92 34.77 25.23
N ILE A 658 -3.00 35.28 24.00
CA ILE A 658 -3.65 36.57 23.68
C ILE A 658 -5.08 36.59 24.24
N LYS A 659 -5.90 35.57 23.94
CA LYS A 659 -7.27 35.49 24.47
C LYS A 659 -7.32 35.50 26.00
N LYS A 660 -6.37 34.81 26.66
CA LYS A 660 -6.28 34.80 28.12
C LYS A 660 -5.99 36.19 28.69
N ILE A 661 -5.04 36.93 28.11
CA ILE A 661 -4.69 38.30 28.54
C ILE A 661 -5.86 39.25 28.36
N VAL A 662 -6.55 39.21 27.21
CA VAL A 662 -7.74 40.03 26.96
C VAL A 662 -8.84 39.76 27.99
N LEU A 663 -9.10 38.49 28.32
CA LEU A 663 -10.08 38.12 29.33
C LEU A 663 -9.70 38.61 30.73
N LEU A 664 -8.42 38.47 31.11
CA LEU A 664 -7.91 38.95 32.40
C LEU A 664 -8.04 40.47 32.53
N LYS A 665 -7.70 41.24 31.50
CA LYS A 665 -7.89 42.71 31.50
C LYS A 665 -9.36 43.10 31.72
N ARG A 666 -10.29 42.42 31.03
CA ARG A 666 -11.74 42.66 31.21
C ARG A 666 -12.20 42.35 32.64
N HIS A 667 -11.74 41.24 33.21
CA HIS A 667 -12.06 40.87 34.59
C HIS A 667 -11.49 41.89 35.59
N ILE A 668 -10.24 42.31 35.43
CA ILE A 668 -9.61 43.32 36.29
C ILE A 668 -10.36 44.65 36.20
N ASN A 669 -10.76 45.10 35.00
CA ASN A 669 -11.55 46.33 34.85
C ASN A 669 -12.92 46.21 35.53
N SER A 670 -13.61 45.08 35.37
CA SER A 670 -14.88 44.83 36.06
C SER A 670 -14.72 44.80 37.59
N LEU A 671 -13.62 44.24 38.09
CA LEU A 671 -13.29 44.28 39.52
C LEU A 671 -13.00 45.71 39.99
N LYS A 672 -12.27 46.52 39.21
CA LYS A 672 -12.03 47.94 39.51
C LYS A 672 -13.35 48.72 39.59
N GLU A 673 -14.24 48.54 38.60
CA GLU A 673 -15.57 49.17 38.58
C GLU A 673 -16.40 48.77 39.81
N ARG A 674 -16.44 47.48 40.15
CA ARG A 674 -17.16 46.98 41.34
C ARG A 674 -16.59 47.50 42.65
N ILE A 675 -15.26 47.57 42.77
CA ILE A 675 -14.60 48.16 43.93
C ILE A 675 -14.97 49.64 44.05
N SER A 676 -14.94 50.39 42.94
CA SER A 676 -15.31 51.81 42.91
C SER A 676 -16.78 52.03 43.28
N GLN A 677 -17.69 51.19 42.77
CA GLN A 677 -19.12 51.24 43.12
C GLN A 677 -19.33 50.91 44.61
N ALA A 678 -18.69 49.86 45.12
CA ALA A 678 -18.77 49.51 46.54
C ALA A 678 -18.20 50.61 47.45
N GLN A 679 -17.10 51.26 47.05
CA GLN A 679 -16.54 52.41 47.75
C GLN A 679 -17.44 53.65 47.70
N LYS A 680 -18.23 53.82 46.64
CA LYS A 680 -19.23 54.89 46.54
C LYS A 680 -20.40 54.64 47.48
N VAL A 681 -20.96 53.41 47.46
CA VAL A 681 -22.03 52.99 48.38
C VAL A 681 -21.58 53.08 49.84
N MET A 682 -20.34 52.70 50.15
CA MET A 682 -19.77 52.82 51.50
C MET A 682 -19.65 54.28 51.97
N ARG A 683 -19.38 55.22 51.05
CA ARG A 683 -19.38 56.67 51.33
C ARG A 683 -20.80 57.20 51.51
N GLU A 684 -21.73 56.81 50.64
CA GLU A 684 -23.15 57.21 50.73
C GLU A 684 -23.79 56.74 52.05
N LEU A 685 -23.54 55.50 52.47
CA LEU A 685 -23.96 54.98 53.78
C LEU A 685 -23.33 55.74 54.96
N GLY A 686 -22.25 56.48 54.72
CA GLY A 686 -21.60 57.31 55.72
C GLY A 686 -22.19 58.67 55.97
N ASN A 687 -22.96 59.16 55.01
CA ASN A 687 -23.56 60.48 55.06
C ASN A 687 -25.00 60.42 55.62
N ILE A 688 -25.49 59.24 55.98
CA ILE A 688 -26.82 59.03 56.55
C ILE A 688 -26.76 59.31 58.07
N VAL A 689 -27.52 60.28 58.55
CA VAL A 689 -27.73 60.56 59.98
C VAL A 689 -28.84 59.65 60.49
N SER A 690 -28.58 58.82 61.49
CA SER A 690 -29.53 57.81 61.98
C SER A 690 -29.43 57.56 63.49
N ASN A 691 -30.58 57.37 64.15
CA ASN A 691 -30.70 57.09 65.59
C ASN A 691 -30.61 55.56 65.90
N GLY A 692 -30.02 55.22 67.06
CA GLY A 692 -30.06 53.90 67.70
C GLY A 692 -29.86 52.69 66.77
N ASP A 693 -30.88 51.83 66.67
CA ASP A 693 -30.88 50.57 65.90
C ASP A 693 -30.52 50.71 64.42
N MET A 694 -30.82 51.85 63.80
CA MET A 694 -30.46 52.10 62.39
C MET A 694 -28.96 52.36 62.22
N LYS A 695 -28.31 52.94 63.22
CA LYS A 695 -26.86 53.18 63.20
C LYS A 695 -26.09 51.86 63.24
N GLU A 696 -26.48 50.93 64.10
CA GLU A 696 -25.84 49.62 64.23
C GLU A 696 -26.01 48.74 62.97
N LYS A 697 -27.19 48.79 62.32
CA LYS A 697 -27.44 48.15 61.01
C LYS A 697 -26.62 48.77 59.88
N ILE A 698 -26.39 50.08 59.91
CA ILE A 698 -25.56 50.79 58.92
C ILE A 698 -24.07 50.46 59.13
N GLU A 699 -23.61 50.38 60.38
CA GLU A 699 -22.22 50.00 60.72
C GLU A 699 -21.91 48.55 60.34
N THR A 700 -22.78 47.60 60.66
CA THR A 700 -22.63 46.19 60.23
C THR A 700 -22.60 46.06 58.70
N LYS A 701 -23.46 46.79 57.98
CA LYS A 701 -23.42 46.81 56.50
C LYS A 701 -22.16 47.45 55.94
N ARG A 702 -21.60 48.48 56.60
CA ARG A 702 -20.31 49.08 56.24
C ARG A 702 -19.17 48.08 56.42
N ASP A 703 -19.16 47.31 57.49
CA ASP A 703 -18.12 46.29 57.72
C ASP A 703 -18.21 45.10 56.75
N GLU A 704 -19.42 44.65 56.40
CA GLU A 704 -19.66 43.70 55.31
C GLU A 704 -19.16 44.23 53.95
N LEU A 705 -19.39 45.52 53.66
CA LEU A 705 -18.89 46.18 52.45
C LEU A 705 -17.37 46.29 52.46
N LYS A 706 -16.76 46.65 53.59
CA LYS A 706 -15.30 46.78 53.76
C LYS A 706 -14.60 45.43 53.56
N THR A 707 -15.12 44.36 54.15
CA THR A 707 -14.61 42.99 53.94
C THR A 707 -14.77 42.54 52.48
N SER A 708 -15.91 42.85 51.84
CA SER A 708 -16.14 42.58 50.42
C SER A 708 -15.17 43.35 49.50
N ILE A 709 -14.92 44.63 49.78
CA ILE A 709 -13.94 45.47 49.08
C ILE A 709 -12.54 44.87 49.23
N ASN A 710 -12.13 44.47 50.43
CA ASN A 710 -10.83 43.85 50.68
C ASN A 710 -10.67 42.54 49.89
N LEU A 711 -11.69 41.67 49.90
CA LEU A 711 -11.70 40.42 49.13
C LEU A 711 -11.61 40.66 47.62
N MET A 712 -12.35 41.64 47.09
CA MET A 712 -12.29 42.02 45.68
C MET A 712 -10.93 42.63 45.31
N THR A 713 -10.32 43.40 46.21
CA THR A 713 -8.99 44.00 46.04
C THR A 713 -7.90 42.93 45.99
N ILE A 714 -7.94 41.94 46.89
CA ILE A 714 -7.02 40.79 46.86
C ILE A 714 -7.21 39.97 45.57
N LYS A 715 -8.46 39.76 45.13
CA LYS A 715 -8.73 39.08 43.84
C LYS A 715 -8.17 39.85 42.66
N LYS A 716 -8.35 41.18 42.63
CA LYS A 716 -7.77 42.08 41.62
C LYS A 716 -6.25 41.93 41.59
N GLN A 717 -5.56 42.02 42.73
CA GLN A 717 -4.10 41.87 42.82
C GLN A 717 -3.63 40.50 42.32
N LYS A 718 -4.34 39.42 42.68
CA LYS A 718 -4.06 38.06 42.17
C LYS A 718 -4.23 37.97 40.66
N GLU A 719 -5.29 38.55 40.10
CA GLU A 719 -5.52 38.57 38.65
C GLU A 719 -4.50 39.45 37.91
N GLU A 720 -4.09 40.59 38.47
CA GLU A 720 -3.02 41.45 37.95
C GLU A 720 -1.67 40.71 37.92
N PHE A 721 -1.35 39.94 38.96
CA PHE A 721 -0.16 39.08 38.96
C PHE A 721 -0.23 38.00 37.85
N VAL A 722 -1.37 37.35 37.69
CA VAL A 722 -1.59 36.36 36.61
C VAL A 722 -1.52 37.02 35.23
N LEU A 723 -2.00 38.27 35.10
CA LEU A 723 -1.92 39.07 33.88
C LEU A 723 -0.46 39.37 33.51
N ARG A 724 0.38 39.80 34.47
CA ARG A 724 1.82 40.03 34.24
C ARG A 724 2.53 38.75 33.82
N LYS A 725 2.30 37.64 34.51
CA LYS A 725 2.89 36.33 34.19
C LYS A 725 2.46 35.82 32.80
N ALA A 726 1.17 35.98 32.45
CA ALA A 726 0.64 35.60 31.15
C ALA A 726 1.20 36.48 30.01
N SER A 727 1.35 37.78 30.27
CA SER A 727 1.91 38.76 29.31
C SER A 727 3.39 38.51 29.04
N SER A 728 4.19 38.32 30.10
CA SER A 728 5.60 37.92 29.97
C SER A 728 5.76 36.60 29.18
N SER A 729 4.91 35.61 29.46
CA SER A 729 4.91 34.33 28.74
C SER A 729 4.52 34.47 27.26
N LEU A 730 3.58 35.36 26.93
CA LEU A 730 3.20 35.65 25.54
C LEU A 730 4.34 36.34 24.80
N LEU A 731 4.91 37.40 25.38
CA LEU A 731 6.02 38.16 24.80
C LEU A 731 7.27 37.32 24.59
N ARG A 732 7.61 36.44 25.55
CA ARG A 732 8.68 35.44 25.37
C ARG A 732 8.45 34.56 24.14
N THR A 733 7.21 34.12 23.95
CA THR A 733 6.87 33.26 22.80
C THR A 733 6.88 34.05 21.50
N ALA A 734 6.47 35.32 21.53
CA ALA A 734 6.57 36.20 20.39
C ALA A 734 8.04 36.45 19.98
N GLY A 735 8.94 36.72 20.93
CA GLY A 735 10.38 36.83 20.66
C GLY A 735 10.99 35.57 20.04
N VAL A 736 10.62 34.38 20.55
CA VAL A 736 11.08 33.11 19.95
C VAL A 736 10.53 32.89 18.54
N ILE A 737 9.24 33.21 18.30
CA ILE A 737 8.62 33.11 16.97
C ILE A 737 9.31 34.07 16.00
N ARG A 738 9.58 35.30 16.44
CA ARG A 738 10.25 36.33 15.66
C ARG A 738 11.66 35.88 15.26
N GLY A 739 12.49 35.44 16.20
CA GLY A 739 13.84 34.95 15.89
C GLY A 739 13.87 33.73 14.94
N ILE A 740 12.92 32.80 15.07
CA ILE A 740 12.80 31.68 14.11
C ILE A 740 12.41 32.17 12.72
N SER A 741 11.50 33.15 12.65
CA SER A 741 10.96 33.65 11.39
C SER A 741 11.98 34.55 10.67
N GLU A 742 12.70 35.41 11.39
CA GLU A 742 13.80 36.22 10.87
C GLU A 742 14.94 35.34 10.33
N ALA A 743 15.36 34.31 11.06
CA ALA A 743 16.35 33.33 10.55
C ALA A 743 15.86 32.60 9.29
N THR A 744 14.54 32.35 9.20
CA THR A 744 13.93 31.73 8.01
C THR A 744 13.88 32.70 6.84
N ILE A 745 13.54 33.98 7.07
CA ILE A 745 13.54 35.05 6.07
C ILE A 745 14.96 35.25 5.54
N GLN A 746 15.97 35.38 6.40
CA GLN A 746 17.37 35.49 5.99
C GLN A 746 17.82 34.30 5.15
N SER A 747 17.45 33.07 5.54
CA SER A 747 17.74 31.88 4.72
C SER A 747 17.08 31.96 3.34
N HIS A 748 15.85 32.45 3.26
CA HIS A 748 15.15 32.65 1.99
C HIS A 748 15.75 33.79 1.16
N GLN A 749 16.21 34.88 1.77
CA GLN A 749 16.92 35.97 1.10
C GLN A 749 18.26 35.50 0.50
N VAL A 750 19.04 34.72 1.24
CA VAL A 750 20.28 34.10 0.70
C VAL A 750 19.96 33.17 -0.48
N GLN A 751 18.87 32.40 -0.39
CA GLN A 751 18.45 31.55 -1.51
C GLN A 751 17.99 32.39 -2.71
N HIS A 752 17.24 33.48 -2.48
CA HIS A 752 16.77 34.40 -3.49
C HIS A 752 17.95 35.06 -4.22
N ALA A 753 18.95 35.57 -3.48
CA ALA A 753 20.18 36.11 -4.05
C ALA A 753 20.94 35.08 -4.92
N LYS A 754 21.03 33.82 -4.48
CA LYS A 754 21.64 32.74 -5.28
C LYS A 754 20.86 32.46 -6.57
N LEU A 755 19.53 32.53 -6.53
CA LEU A 755 18.69 32.35 -7.72
C LEU A 755 18.83 33.52 -8.69
N ILE A 756 18.96 34.76 -8.20
CA ILE A 756 19.26 35.93 -9.04
C ILE A 756 20.61 35.75 -9.74
N VAL A 757 21.67 35.42 -9.00
CA VAL A 757 22.99 35.16 -9.61
C VAL A 757 22.94 34.04 -10.65
N LEU A 758 22.11 33.01 -10.42
CA LEU A 758 21.91 31.93 -11.40
C LEU A 758 21.15 32.41 -12.64
N LYS A 759 20.12 33.24 -12.45
CA LYS A 759 19.35 33.88 -13.53
C LYS A 759 20.29 34.72 -14.40
N ASP A 760 21.10 35.59 -13.81
CA ASP A 760 22.02 36.47 -14.54
C ASP A 760 23.07 35.66 -15.34
N LYS A 761 23.54 34.54 -14.78
CA LYS A 761 24.42 33.60 -15.50
C LYS A 761 23.72 32.96 -16.69
N LEU A 762 22.50 32.46 -16.51
CA LEU A 762 21.72 31.85 -17.59
C LEU A 762 21.38 32.87 -18.69
N GLU A 763 21.06 34.11 -18.35
CA GLU A 763 20.82 35.19 -19.33
C GLU A 763 22.10 35.50 -20.12
N LYS A 764 23.25 35.62 -19.46
CA LYS A 764 24.55 35.78 -20.15
C LYS A 764 24.86 34.60 -21.08
N GLU A 765 24.63 33.37 -20.61
CA GLU A 765 24.88 32.15 -21.39
C GLU A 765 23.91 31.96 -22.57
N ILE A 766 22.69 32.52 -22.51
CA ILE A 766 21.73 32.53 -23.64
C ILE A 766 22.14 33.59 -24.66
N ASN A 767 22.60 34.75 -24.21
CA ASN A 767 22.99 35.85 -25.08
C ASN A 767 24.34 35.60 -25.79
N GLN A 768 25.20 34.74 -25.24
CA GLN A 768 26.53 34.43 -25.79
C GLN A 768 26.57 33.23 -26.74
N THR A 769 25.55 32.35 -26.79
CA THR A 769 25.58 31.19 -27.68
C THR A 769 25.10 31.52 -29.10
N LEU A 770 25.96 31.28 -30.10
CA LEU A 770 25.55 31.18 -31.51
C LEU A 770 24.46 30.11 -31.64
N ILE A 771 23.37 30.47 -32.31
CA ILE A 771 22.05 29.80 -32.31
C ILE A 771 22.18 28.28 -32.45
N ASN A 772 22.04 27.57 -31.32
CA ASN A 772 21.89 26.12 -31.26
C ASN A 772 20.52 25.84 -30.64
N GLY A 773 19.50 25.72 -31.50
CA GLY A 773 18.08 25.81 -31.12
C GLY A 773 17.58 24.83 -30.05
N GLU A 774 18.23 23.68 -29.84
CA GLU A 774 17.86 22.75 -28.76
C GLU A 774 18.47 23.13 -27.40
N GLU A 775 19.74 23.55 -27.36
CA GLU A 775 20.42 23.97 -26.13
C GLU A 775 19.86 25.29 -25.59
N ASP A 776 19.58 26.25 -26.49
CA ASP A 776 18.96 27.52 -26.11
C ASP A 776 17.54 27.34 -25.57
N ASN A 777 16.77 26.40 -26.12
CA ASN A 777 15.45 26.08 -25.59
C ASN A 777 15.53 25.42 -24.21
N GLU A 778 16.52 24.57 -23.93
CA GLU A 778 16.72 24.00 -22.60
C GLU A 778 17.16 25.06 -21.59
N LYS A 779 18.06 25.97 -21.97
CA LYS A 779 18.46 27.13 -21.14
C LYS A 779 17.30 28.10 -20.88
N LYS A 780 16.49 28.42 -21.89
CA LYS A 780 15.26 29.25 -21.74
C LYS A 780 14.27 28.62 -20.77
N ASN A 781 14.08 27.29 -20.84
CA ASN A 781 13.24 26.57 -19.88
C ASN A 781 13.83 26.62 -18.46
N GLN A 782 15.15 26.49 -18.30
CA GLN A 782 15.82 26.65 -17.01
C GLN A 782 15.70 28.08 -16.46
N LEU A 783 15.78 29.10 -17.32
CA LEU A 783 15.57 30.50 -16.96
C LEU A 783 14.13 30.73 -16.49
N TYR A 784 13.15 30.19 -17.22
CA TYR A 784 11.73 30.25 -16.84
C TYR A 784 11.44 29.58 -15.49
N ASP A 785 12.01 28.39 -15.26
CA ASP A 785 11.91 27.69 -13.97
C ASP A 785 12.58 28.49 -12.84
N THR A 786 13.74 29.10 -13.11
CA THR A 786 14.47 29.94 -12.14
C THR A 786 13.68 31.19 -11.79
N ASN A 787 13.09 31.89 -12.77
CA ASN A 787 12.22 33.05 -12.54
C ASN A 787 10.99 32.69 -11.69
N ASN A 788 10.35 31.54 -11.98
CA ASN A 788 9.26 31.05 -11.17
C ASN A 788 9.67 30.72 -9.73
N GLU A 789 10.89 30.20 -9.53
CA GLU A 789 11.44 29.99 -8.19
C GLU A 789 11.72 31.32 -7.48
N ILE A 790 12.29 32.32 -8.16
CA ILE A 790 12.52 33.67 -7.63
C ILE A 790 11.21 34.26 -7.10
N ILE A 791 10.16 34.33 -7.94
CA ILE A 791 8.83 34.85 -7.56
C ILE A 791 8.29 34.12 -6.34
N LYS A 792 8.31 32.77 -6.33
CA LYS A 792 7.83 31.98 -5.19
C LYS A 792 8.63 32.21 -3.91
N THR A 793 9.93 32.47 -4.01
CA THR A 793 10.76 32.71 -2.84
C THR A 793 10.52 34.13 -2.30
N ALA A 794 10.31 35.11 -3.19
CA ALA A 794 9.91 36.47 -2.84
C ALA A 794 8.53 36.52 -2.17
N ASP A 795 7.53 35.84 -2.74
CA ASP A 795 6.19 35.73 -2.15
C ASP A 795 6.24 35.12 -0.74
N ALA A 796 7.06 34.08 -0.55
CA ALA A 796 7.23 33.44 0.75
C ALA A 796 7.91 34.35 1.79
N ILE A 797 8.85 35.19 1.36
CA ILE A 797 9.48 36.22 2.23
C ILE A 797 8.42 37.24 2.64
N ASN A 798 7.67 37.79 1.67
CA ASN A 798 6.62 38.78 1.92
C ASN A 798 5.50 38.21 2.82
N GLU A 799 5.04 36.98 2.58
CA GLU A 799 4.00 36.37 3.40
C GLU A 799 4.47 36.19 4.85
N LEU A 800 5.71 35.74 5.07
CA LEU A 800 6.29 35.61 6.41
C LEU A 800 6.44 36.97 7.09
N GLN A 801 6.92 38.00 6.39
CA GLN A 801 7.04 39.36 6.93
C GLN A 801 5.68 39.93 7.33
N ILE A 802 4.66 39.82 6.48
CA ILE A 802 3.30 40.31 6.76
C ILE A 802 2.68 39.56 7.94
N GLN A 803 2.79 38.23 7.97
CA GLN A 803 2.25 37.42 9.08
C GLN A 803 2.96 37.75 10.40
N MET A 804 4.27 37.99 10.36
CA MET A 804 5.04 38.39 11.53
C MET A 804 4.69 39.78 12.02
N GLY A 805 4.57 40.78 11.13
CA GLY A 805 4.14 42.13 11.48
C GLY A 805 2.78 42.11 12.20
N LYS A 806 1.77 41.52 11.56
CA LYS A 806 0.42 41.38 12.13
C LYS A 806 0.40 40.67 13.49
N PHE A 807 1.23 39.64 13.67
CA PHE A 807 1.32 38.92 14.94
C PHE A 807 2.00 39.76 16.03
N SER A 808 3.08 40.46 15.71
CA SER A 808 3.80 41.35 16.62
C SER A 808 2.90 42.52 17.07
N ASP A 809 2.22 43.17 16.14
CA ASP A 809 1.30 44.28 16.43
C ASP A 809 0.19 43.87 17.38
N LEU A 810 -0.41 42.69 17.14
CA LEU A 810 -1.44 42.14 17.99
C LEU A 810 -0.92 41.82 19.39
N VAL A 811 0.30 41.30 19.52
CA VAL A 811 0.94 41.03 20.81
C VAL A 811 1.23 42.34 21.55
N MET A 812 1.74 43.35 20.87
CA MET A 812 2.01 44.67 21.45
C MET A 812 0.72 45.33 21.96
N LYS A 813 -0.32 45.40 21.12
CA LYS A 813 -1.62 45.96 21.48
C LYS A 813 -2.26 45.26 22.68
N VAL A 814 -2.18 43.93 22.73
CA VAL A 814 -2.80 43.14 23.83
C VAL A 814 -2.01 43.29 25.13
N THR A 815 -0.70 43.47 25.05
CA THR A 815 0.17 43.57 26.22
C THR A 815 0.41 44.99 26.72
N GLN A 816 0.09 46.04 25.96
CA GLN A 816 0.16 47.45 26.36
C GLN A 816 -0.51 47.70 27.73
N GLY A 817 0.04 48.55 28.60
CA GLY A 817 -0.64 48.88 29.88
C GLY A 817 -0.46 47.89 31.04
N VAL A 818 0.44 46.89 30.93
CA VAL A 818 0.60 45.82 31.95
C VAL A 818 1.61 46.20 33.05
N ASP A 819 2.50 47.17 32.82
CA ASP A 819 3.58 47.59 33.72
C ASP A 819 3.87 49.10 33.57
N ASP A 820 2.90 49.97 33.91
CA ASP A 820 2.93 51.42 33.60
C ASP A 820 3.74 52.28 34.60
N GLY A 821 4.68 51.71 35.35
CA GLY A 821 5.39 52.41 36.45
C GLY A 821 6.92 52.26 36.46
N ILE A 822 7.55 52.08 35.29
CA ILE A 822 9.00 51.81 35.18
C ILE A 822 9.75 53.11 34.85
N LYS A 823 10.80 53.42 35.63
CA LYS A 823 11.68 54.58 35.39
C LYS A 823 12.40 54.46 34.03
N GLN A 824 12.47 55.57 33.28
CA GLN A 824 13.05 55.64 31.95
C GLN A 824 14.52 55.18 31.91
N LYS A 825 15.32 55.57 32.91
CA LYS A 825 16.72 55.11 33.08
C LYS A 825 16.86 53.58 33.05
N SER A 826 15.98 52.87 33.76
CA SER A 826 15.99 51.40 33.80
C SER A 826 15.55 50.77 32.48
N GLN A 827 14.72 51.44 31.68
CA GLN A 827 14.36 51.00 30.33
C GLN A 827 15.54 51.16 29.37
N CYS A 828 16.28 52.27 29.48
CA CYS A 828 17.48 52.53 28.69
C CYS A 828 18.61 51.55 28.98
N GLU A 829 18.89 51.25 30.24
CA GLU A 829 19.89 50.24 30.64
C GLU A 829 19.53 48.85 30.11
N MET A 830 18.26 48.43 30.23
CA MET A 830 17.79 47.15 29.70
C MET A 830 17.94 47.08 28.17
N CYS A 831 17.52 48.15 27.48
CA CYS A 831 17.62 48.25 26.04
C CYS A 831 19.07 48.12 25.59
N THR A 832 19.97 48.90 26.22
CA THR A 832 21.40 48.94 25.87
C THR A 832 22.05 47.58 26.09
N ASN A 833 21.71 46.88 27.18
CA ASN A 833 22.21 45.53 27.45
C ASN A 833 21.71 44.50 26.43
N LEU A 834 20.44 44.58 26.02
CA LEU A 834 19.91 43.75 24.94
C LEU A 834 20.60 44.04 23.60
N ALA A 835 20.79 45.32 23.26
CA ALA A 835 21.45 45.76 22.04
C ALA A 835 22.93 45.36 21.97
N ARG A 836 23.65 45.43 23.11
CA ARG A 836 25.02 44.89 23.18
C ARG A 836 25.05 43.39 22.88
N VAL A 837 24.16 42.59 23.48
CA VAL A 837 24.11 41.14 23.21
C VAL A 837 23.73 40.82 21.77
N ALA A 838 22.85 41.62 21.17
CA ALA A 838 22.50 41.53 19.77
C ALA A 838 23.70 41.74 18.84
N LEU A 839 24.48 42.80 19.11
CA LEU A 839 25.56 43.27 18.25
C LEU A 839 26.87 42.50 18.44
N LYS A 840 27.08 41.89 19.61
CA LYS A 840 28.30 41.12 19.95
C LYS A 840 28.51 39.85 19.09
N LYS A 841 27.57 39.48 18.21
CA LYS A 841 27.65 38.29 17.32
C LYS A 841 27.42 38.59 15.83
N LYS A 842 27.83 39.75 15.32
CA LYS A 842 27.74 40.12 13.89
C LYS A 842 28.47 39.19 12.90
N LYS A 843 29.19 38.13 13.31
CA LYS A 843 29.76 37.12 12.39
C LYS A 843 28.72 36.01 12.09
N TYR A 844 28.19 36.07 10.87
CA TYR A 844 26.98 35.42 10.36
C TYR A 844 26.99 33.88 10.33
N ASP A 845 25.98 33.28 10.96
CA ASP A 845 25.37 32.01 10.56
C ASP A 845 23.93 31.95 11.10
N GLY A 846 22.93 31.44 10.37
CA GLY A 846 21.52 31.46 10.82
C GLY A 846 21.23 30.73 12.16
N PHE A 847 22.17 29.88 12.61
CA PHE A 847 22.17 29.28 13.94
C PHE A 847 22.59 30.25 15.06
N SER A 848 23.46 31.22 14.76
CA SER A 848 23.93 32.23 15.72
C SER A 848 22.80 33.16 16.19
N THR A 849 21.85 33.51 15.31
CA THR A 849 20.65 34.33 15.63
C THR A 849 19.76 33.67 16.68
N ILE A 850 19.57 32.35 16.61
CA ILE A 850 18.81 31.60 17.63
C ILE A 850 19.55 31.61 18.98
N VAL A 851 20.88 31.54 18.97
CA VAL A 851 21.70 31.60 20.18
C VAL A 851 21.64 33.00 20.79
N VAL A 852 21.73 34.06 19.99
CA VAL A 852 21.57 35.45 20.42
C VAL A 852 20.20 35.66 21.07
N MET A 853 19.12 35.21 20.43
CA MET A 853 17.76 35.31 20.98
C MET A 853 17.59 34.51 22.28
N LYS A 854 18.28 33.38 22.45
CA LYS A 854 18.32 32.64 23.72
C LYS A 854 19.10 33.40 24.80
N SER A 855 20.21 34.05 24.46
CA SER A 855 20.97 34.88 25.39
C SER A 855 20.15 36.10 25.86
N MET A 856 19.44 36.74 24.93
CA MET A 856 18.49 37.81 25.25
C MET A 856 17.29 37.30 26.08
N ASP A 857 16.76 36.10 25.79
CA ASP A 857 15.72 35.45 26.60
C ASP A 857 16.21 35.26 28.05
N ASN A 858 17.45 34.83 28.24
CA ASN A 858 18.05 34.68 29.56
C ASN A 858 18.20 36.02 30.30
N LEU A 859 18.58 37.10 29.61
CA LEU A 859 18.61 38.44 30.19
C LEU A 859 17.22 38.89 30.63
N CYS A 860 16.21 38.75 29.77
CA CYS A 860 14.85 39.14 30.11
C CYS A 860 14.20 38.26 31.18
N ARG A 861 14.62 37.00 31.33
CA ARG A 861 14.19 36.14 32.45
C ARG A 861 14.71 36.62 33.80
N LYS A 862 15.94 37.14 33.84
CA LYS A 862 16.60 37.61 35.06
C LYS A 862 16.29 39.08 35.37
N SER A 863 15.65 39.80 34.45
CA SER A 863 15.23 41.18 34.66
C SER A 863 14.15 41.30 35.73
N LYS A 864 14.25 42.37 36.53
CA LYS A 864 13.21 42.82 37.48
C LYS A 864 11.88 43.15 36.77
N TYR A 865 11.95 43.52 35.49
CA TYR A 865 10.79 43.90 34.66
C TYR A 865 10.77 43.07 33.35
N PRO A 866 10.42 41.77 33.45
CA PRO A 866 10.53 40.85 32.32
C PRO A 866 9.60 41.21 31.17
N THR A 867 8.39 41.71 31.44
CA THR A 867 7.41 42.10 30.41
C THR A 867 7.95 43.23 29.53
N THR A 868 8.50 44.27 30.16
CA THR A 868 9.07 45.44 29.47
C THR A 868 10.34 45.05 28.73
N CYS A 869 11.21 44.23 29.34
CA CYS A 869 12.39 43.68 28.66
C CYS A 869 12.03 42.97 27.35
N TYR A 870 11.00 42.11 27.36
CA TYR A 870 10.59 41.42 26.14
C TYR A 870 9.90 42.33 25.11
N ARG A 871 9.21 43.40 25.53
CA ARG A 871 8.68 44.40 24.57
C ARG A 871 9.83 45.12 23.87
N THR A 872 10.78 45.62 24.66
CA THR A 872 11.99 46.25 24.14
C THR A 872 12.73 45.29 23.22
N LEU A 873 12.91 44.01 23.60
CA LEU A 873 13.51 42.98 22.74
C LEU A 873 12.80 42.82 21.38
N ILE A 874 11.46 42.83 21.36
CA ILE A 874 10.67 42.71 20.13
C ILE A 874 10.89 43.95 19.25
N GLU A 875 10.91 45.15 19.81
CA GLU A 875 11.13 46.40 19.06
C GLU A 875 12.59 46.51 18.56
N LEU A 876 13.54 46.13 19.41
CA LEU A 876 14.97 46.11 19.13
C LEU A 876 15.33 45.19 17.96
N GLY A 877 14.67 44.03 17.87
CA GLY A 877 14.87 43.08 16.78
C GLY A 877 14.53 43.65 15.39
N SER A 878 13.79 44.75 15.29
CA SER A 878 13.53 45.42 14.00
C SER A 878 14.75 46.22 13.53
N ARG A 879 15.50 46.82 14.46
CA ARG A 879 16.47 47.90 14.19
C ARG A 879 17.91 47.44 14.26
N VAL A 880 18.21 46.40 15.04
CA VAL A 880 19.59 45.97 15.29
C VAL A 880 20.21 45.18 14.13
N PHE A 881 19.41 44.79 13.14
CA PHE A 881 19.89 44.12 11.93
C PHE A 881 20.10 45.08 10.74
N GLU A 882 19.93 46.39 10.95
CA GLU A 882 20.28 47.41 9.97
C GLU A 882 21.79 47.70 10.00
N GLU A 883 22.39 48.01 8.84
CA GLU A 883 23.82 48.31 8.74
C GLU A 883 24.17 49.63 9.46
N GLY A 884 25.37 49.71 10.06
CA GLY A 884 25.84 50.93 10.73
C GLY A 884 25.29 51.22 12.15
N VAL A 885 24.34 50.44 12.67
CA VAL A 885 23.69 50.74 13.97
C VAL A 885 24.55 50.33 15.18
N THR A 886 24.74 51.27 16.13
CA THR A 886 25.35 51.05 17.46
C THR A 886 24.30 50.69 18.52
N PRO A 887 24.67 50.10 19.68
CA PRO A 887 23.70 49.78 20.73
C PRO A 887 22.94 51.00 21.24
N ILE A 888 23.60 52.16 21.25
CA ILE A 888 23.06 53.43 21.75
C ILE A 888 22.08 54.02 20.73
N THR A 889 22.45 54.06 19.44
CA THR A 889 21.56 54.55 18.37
C THR A 889 20.32 53.67 18.18
N ALA A 890 20.44 52.35 18.38
CA ALA A 890 19.28 51.46 18.35
C ALA A 890 18.28 51.75 19.49
N CYS A 891 18.78 52.12 20.67
CA CYS A 891 17.98 52.31 21.87
C CYS A 891 17.38 53.70 22.04
N SER A 892 18.11 54.73 21.61
CA SER A 892 17.63 56.11 21.61
C SER A 892 16.36 56.26 20.78
N GLN A 893 16.31 55.62 19.62
CA GLN A 893 15.12 55.64 18.77
C GLN A 893 13.92 54.89 19.39
N ILE A 894 14.12 53.95 20.33
CA ILE A 894 13.05 53.11 20.91
C ILE A 894 12.46 53.77 22.15
N ASN A 895 13.31 54.18 23.09
CA ASN A 895 12.90 54.66 24.41
C ASN A 895 13.22 56.15 24.65
N LYS A 896 13.66 56.89 23.62
CA LYS A 896 14.25 58.25 23.76
C LYS A 896 15.32 58.28 24.86
N CYS A 897 16.19 57.26 24.80
CA CYS A 897 17.52 57.30 25.40
C CYS A 897 18.44 58.13 24.50
#